data_AF-A0A923E1B6-F1
#
_entry.id   AF-A0A923E1B6-F1
#
_cell.length_a   1.000
_cell.length_b   1.000
_cell.length_c   1.000
_cell.angle_alpha   90.00
_cell.angle_beta   90.00
_cell.angle_gamma   90.00
#
_symmetry.space_group_name_H-M   'P 1'
#
loop_
_entity.id
_entity.type
_entity.pdbx_description
1 polymer ?
#
loop_
_entity_poly.entity_id
_entity_poly.type
_entity_poly.pdbx_seq_one_letter_code
_entity_poly.pdbx_strand_id
1 'polypeptide(L)'
;MAEEHRSELKAKFQEVATKKDFFDLLMRAIECLPISNSETHRFKERLKNFHITDSRENYHSFTVRKSSGKDRLINAPVAPLKFFQRLVNVVLSCVFEAHPNAFGFRKNGSIVQNASLHVNQHYVFNIDLKDFFTSIDDVMLISALENAPFGFKGKKSLLGQEIVRLCTMKMDLAMPGQGTQSSKEVRVLPQGAPTSPLLSNVVCLNLDIKLTGLAKRFGITYSRYADDITFSSNRMVFGQSSSFLQELKKIIIEQKFSINESKTRLQHMSQRQEVTGLVVNKKINVEQKFIKAVRMYLYYWEKYGYPNAQGKYYADQGIDYYYPESKSLLDTLDGRLNFLKMVKGEDDSTYVKLAQRFKKLSGSLSTRKHANLNPTSSEVFEEHRPVDVATFLRLFQHGEGLKYLTHDYDLPGREFQYDKIMDLAGREFNGAFRSYSITRSLYARAKHFCFERRPKWWRWENGKKIDINVGWGSPELKEWIADNPGVHPIRMKVFRDQFIRPFKESIQFRAPMLHQAVVQTLEEKFGEEFQNFEIELINLESAEFFTDVDIFLGGVRHILDGILERVDVSKRIRIEFKRQIFGNHNMKILEITHIRSKCHRDANIVDLMNGNFREVARAFKGLCNWSITSSFSDGNYTLKVLDDNPGSPSKMSVDEDAVYGFTHTLSFY
;
A
#
# COMPACT_ATOMS: atom_id res chain seq x y z
N MET A 1 -22.98 -9.53 12.78
CA MET A 1 -23.50 -10.44 13.82
C MET A 1 -24.84 -9.89 14.26
N ALA A 2 -25.88 -10.73 14.20
CA ALA A 2 -27.23 -10.40 14.66
C ALA A 2 -27.25 -10.10 16.17
N GLU A 3 -28.24 -9.36 16.64
CA GLU A 3 -28.34 -8.98 18.06
C GLU A 3 -28.56 -10.20 18.95
N GLU A 4 -29.36 -11.17 18.50
CA GLU A 4 -29.58 -12.45 19.18
C GLU A 4 -28.26 -13.18 19.49
N HIS A 5 -27.39 -13.31 18.48
CA HIS A 5 -26.06 -13.91 18.67
C HIS A 5 -25.18 -13.13 19.66
N ARG A 6 -25.33 -11.80 19.73
CA ARG A 6 -24.59 -10.97 20.71
C ARG A 6 -25.09 -11.25 22.13
N SER A 7 -26.41 -11.28 22.32
CA SER A 7 -27.02 -11.62 23.60
C SER A 7 -26.61 -13.01 24.07
N GLU A 8 -26.58 -13.99 23.15
CA GLU A 8 -26.11 -15.34 23.45
C GLU A 8 -24.64 -15.36 23.89
N LEU A 9 -23.74 -14.73 23.12
CA LEU A 9 -22.31 -14.66 23.48
C LEU A 9 -22.09 -13.93 24.81
N LYS A 10 -22.87 -12.89 25.09
CA LYS A 10 -22.82 -12.16 26.36
C LYS A 10 -23.24 -13.05 27.54
N ALA A 11 -24.28 -13.86 27.37
CA ALA A 11 -24.71 -14.82 28.40
C ALA A 11 -23.64 -15.88 28.64
N LYS A 12 -23.13 -16.53 27.58
CA LYS A 12 -22.06 -17.53 27.67
C LYS A 12 -20.77 -16.98 28.26
N PHE A 13 -20.45 -15.71 28.02
CA PHE A 13 -19.29 -15.07 28.63
C PHE A 13 -19.34 -15.06 30.17
N GLN A 14 -20.52 -14.93 30.78
CA GLN A 14 -20.65 -14.94 32.24
C GLN A 14 -20.24 -16.28 32.86
N GLU A 15 -20.43 -17.38 32.13
CA GLU A 15 -20.11 -18.75 32.54
C GLU A 15 -18.61 -19.07 32.40
N VAL A 16 -17.85 -18.31 31.61
CA VAL A 16 -16.42 -18.56 31.36
C VAL A 16 -15.62 -18.47 32.66
N ALA A 17 -14.94 -19.56 33.05
CA ALA A 17 -14.06 -19.60 34.22
C ALA A 17 -12.63 -20.01 33.87
N THR A 18 -12.45 -20.79 32.81
CA THR A 18 -11.17 -21.40 32.42
C THR A 18 -10.77 -21.01 30.98
N LYS A 19 -9.51 -21.30 30.62
CA LYS A 19 -9.02 -21.20 29.23
C LYS A 19 -9.87 -21.98 28.25
N LYS A 20 -10.33 -23.18 28.65
CA LYS A 20 -11.13 -24.05 27.81
C LYS A 20 -12.49 -23.41 27.52
N ASP A 21 -13.16 -22.89 28.55
CA ASP A 21 -14.45 -22.22 28.37
C ASP A 21 -14.32 -20.99 27.47
N PHE A 22 -13.22 -20.24 27.61
CA PHE A 22 -12.96 -19.09 26.74
C PHE A 22 -12.67 -19.51 25.29
N PHE A 23 -11.93 -20.60 25.09
CA PHE A 23 -11.72 -21.19 23.77
C PHE A 23 -13.04 -21.63 23.13
N ASP A 24 -13.90 -22.31 23.88
CA ASP A 24 -15.23 -22.74 23.44
C ASP A 24 -16.11 -21.53 23.09
N LEU A 25 -16.03 -20.44 23.86
CA LEU A 25 -16.69 -19.19 23.56
C LEU A 25 -16.19 -18.56 22.25
N LEU A 26 -14.88 -18.60 21.98
CA LEU A 26 -14.32 -18.12 20.71
C LEU A 26 -14.77 -18.99 19.53
N MET A 27 -14.84 -20.32 19.72
CA MET A 27 -15.38 -21.25 18.72
C MET A 27 -16.85 -20.94 18.41
N ARG A 28 -17.66 -20.66 19.44
CA ARG A 28 -19.04 -20.22 19.26
C ARG A 28 -19.12 -18.87 18.57
N ALA A 29 -18.24 -17.93 18.91
CA ALA A 29 -18.20 -16.62 18.27
C ALA A 29 -17.94 -16.72 16.76
N ILE A 30 -17.12 -17.69 16.30
CA ILE A 30 -16.89 -17.95 14.87
C ILE A 30 -18.18 -18.40 14.18
N GLU A 31 -18.98 -19.28 14.80
CA GLU A 31 -20.25 -19.75 14.25
C GLU A 31 -21.29 -18.63 14.13
N CYS A 32 -21.21 -17.63 15.00
CA CYS A 32 -22.11 -16.47 14.98
C CYS A 32 -21.74 -15.41 13.93
N LEU A 33 -20.62 -15.58 13.21
CA LEU A 33 -20.18 -14.64 12.17
C LEU A 33 -21.01 -14.83 10.89
N PRO A 34 -21.34 -13.74 10.16
CA PRO A 34 -22.05 -13.82 8.89
C PRO A 34 -21.09 -14.22 7.75
N ILE A 35 -20.57 -15.44 7.81
CA ILE A 35 -19.60 -16.00 6.86
C ILE A 35 -20.08 -17.37 6.35
N SER A 36 -19.51 -17.85 5.25
CA SER A 36 -19.88 -19.14 4.66
C SER A 36 -19.45 -20.33 5.54
N ASN A 37 -20.09 -21.49 5.37
CA ASN A 37 -19.77 -22.70 6.14
C ASN A 37 -18.31 -23.16 5.96
N SER A 38 -17.75 -23.03 4.76
CA SER A 38 -16.34 -23.35 4.48
C SER A 38 -15.40 -22.41 5.22
N GLU A 39 -15.72 -21.11 5.30
CA GLU A 39 -14.94 -20.14 6.06
C GLU A 39 -15.04 -20.36 7.57
N THR A 40 -16.23 -20.69 8.07
CA THR A 40 -16.45 -21.10 9.47
C THR A 40 -15.55 -22.27 9.83
N HIS A 41 -15.51 -23.33 9.01
CA HIS A 41 -14.63 -24.48 9.23
C HIS A 41 -13.16 -24.06 9.23
N ARG A 42 -12.71 -23.29 8.23
CA ARG A 42 -11.34 -22.77 8.12
C ARG A 42 -10.94 -21.95 9.36
N PHE A 43 -11.83 -21.10 9.87
CA PHE A 43 -11.56 -20.27 11.04
C PHE A 43 -11.47 -21.09 12.32
N LYS A 44 -12.34 -22.10 12.48
CA LYS A 44 -12.27 -23.04 13.60
C LYS A 44 -10.96 -23.82 13.60
N GLU A 45 -10.54 -24.36 12.45
CA GLU A 45 -9.25 -25.05 12.33
C GLU A 45 -8.07 -24.13 12.63
N ARG A 46 -8.11 -22.88 12.14
CA ARG A 46 -7.09 -21.87 12.46
C ARG A 46 -7.03 -21.55 13.96
N LEU A 47 -8.16 -21.53 14.66
CA LEU A 47 -8.20 -21.31 16.11
C LEU A 47 -7.69 -22.53 16.87
N LYS A 48 -8.02 -23.75 16.46
CA LYS A 48 -7.48 -24.99 17.06
C LYS A 48 -5.95 -25.06 16.94
N ASN A 49 -5.41 -24.66 15.79
CA ASN A 49 -3.97 -24.63 15.53
C ASN A 49 -3.29 -23.35 16.05
N PHE A 50 -3.99 -22.52 16.84
CA PHE A 50 -3.42 -21.30 17.39
C PHE A 50 -2.42 -21.65 18.50
N HIS A 51 -1.14 -21.46 18.20
CA HIS A 51 -0.06 -21.52 19.18
C HIS A 51 0.84 -20.31 18.99
N ILE A 52 1.06 -19.54 20.05
CA ILE A 52 1.99 -18.42 20.03
C ILE A 52 2.67 -18.27 21.38
N THR A 53 3.99 -18.10 21.36
CA THR A 53 4.76 -17.73 22.55
C THR A 53 4.74 -16.21 22.71
N ASP A 54 4.90 -15.73 23.93
CA ASP A 54 4.98 -14.29 24.20
C ASP A 54 6.35 -13.75 23.79
N SER A 55 6.43 -13.16 22.60
CA SER A 55 7.64 -12.60 22.02
C SER A 55 7.37 -11.20 21.45
N ARG A 56 8.41 -10.34 21.44
CA ARG A 56 8.37 -9.04 20.74
C ARG A 56 8.14 -9.22 19.24
N GLU A 57 8.59 -10.35 18.67
CA GLU A 57 8.45 -10.71 17.25
C GLU A 57 7.00 -10.94 16.81
N ASN A 58 6.07 -11.05 17.78
CA ASN A 58 4.65 -11.13 17.48
C ASN A 58 4.07 -9.82 16.92
N TYR A 59 4.85 -8.73 16.94
CA TYR A 59 4.50 -7.46 16.35
C TYR A 59 5.58 -7.02 15.37
N HIS A 60 5.16 -6.53 14.20
CA HIS A 60 6.04 -5.86 13.24
C HIS A 60 5.82 -4.35 13.32
N SER A 61 6.93 -3.61 13.33
CA SER A 61 6.94 -2.16 13.48
C SER A 61 7.14 -1.48 12.13
N PHE A 62 6.34 -0.46 11.83
CA PHE A 62 6.52 0.40 10.66
C PHE A 62 6.06 1.83 10.94
N THR A 63 6.52 2.80 10.17
CA THR A 63 6.18 4.22 10.36
C THR A 63 5.13 4.70 9.35
N VAL A 64 4.23 5.55 9.82
CA VAL A 64 3.24 6.26 8.98
C VAL A 64 3.35 7.76 9.25
N ARG A 65 3.33 8.58 8.19
CA ARG A 65 3.42 10.03 8.33
C ARG A 65 2.14 10.60 8.98
N LYS A 66 2.28 11.38 10.05
CA LYS A 66 1.17 12.18 10.63
C LYS A 66 0.87 13.39 9.75
N SER A 67 -0.34 13.91 9.85
CA SER A 67 -0.73 15.21 9.26
C SER A 67 0.15 16.37 9.72
N SER A 68 0.76 16.27 10.91
CA SER A 68 1.73 17.23 11.44
C SER A 68 3.13 17.11 10.81
N GLY A 69 3.37 16.16 9.90
CA GLY A 69 4.68 15.88 9.33
C GLY A 69 5.66 15.14 10.25
N LYS A 70 5.21 14.59 11.37
CA LYS A 70 6.02 13.68 12.22
C LYS A 70 5.67 12.23 11.91
N ASP A 71 6.58 11.29 12.17
CA ASP A 71 6.28 9.87 11.98
C ASP A 71 5.50 9.29 13.17
N ARG A 72 4.62 8.32 12.88
CA ARG A 72 3.86 7.53 13.85
C ARG A 72 4.35 6.09 13.73
N LEU A 73 4.95 5.57 14.78
CA LEU A 73 5.28 4.16 14.88
C LEU A 73 3.98 3.35 15.06
N ILE A 74 3.77 2.37 14.19
CA ILE A 74 2.68 1.40 14.25
C ILE A 74 3.31 0.04 14.56
N ASN A 75 2.78 -0.66 15.55
CA ASN A 75 3.17 -2.01 15.94
C ASN A 75 1.99 -2.93 15.64
N ALA A 76 2.01 -3.60 14.49
CA ALA A 76 0.91 -4.44 14.04
C ALA A 76 1.19 -5.92 14.39
N PRO A 77 0.19 -6.66 14.90
CA PRO A 77 0.37 -8.07 15.25
C PRO A 77 0.58 -8.92 13.99
N VAL A 78 1.38 -9.98 14.10
CA VAL A 78 1.53 -11.03 13.08
C VAL A 78 0.20 -11.73 12.80
N ALA A 79 0.07 -12.36 11.63
CA ALA A 79 -1.22 -12.89 11.16
C ALA A 79 -1.92 -13.86 12.14
N PRO A 80 -1.23 -14.80 12.84
CA PRO A 80 -1.86 -15.64 13.86
C PRO A 80 -2.43 -14.82 15.03
N LEU A 81 -1.62 -13.95 15.63
CA LEU A 81 -2.04 -13.12 16.77
C LEU A 81 -3.18 -12.15 16.39
N LYS A 82 -3.08 -11.54 15.21
CA LYS A 82 -4.11 -10.63 14.68
C LYS A 82 -5.46 -11.33 14.52
N PHE A 83 -5.46 -12.59 14.10
CA PHE A 83 -6.68 -13.39 13.99
C PHE A 83 -7.30 -13.65 15.36
N PHE A 84 -6.50 -14.11 16.32
CA PHE A 84 -6.95 -14.33 17.69
C PHE A 84 -7.49 -13.05 18.34
N GLN A 85 -6.74 -11.94 18.26
CA GLN A 85 -7.17 -10.64 18.78
C GLN A 85 -8.47 -10.15 18.15
N ARG A 86 -8.73 -10.42 16.86
CA ARG A 86 -10.04 -10.09 16.24
C ARG A 86 -11.18 -10.87 16.87
N LEU A 87 -10.99 -12.15 17.16
CA LEU A 87 -12.02 -12.97 17.83
C LEU A 87 -12.25 -12.51 19.27
N VAL A 88 -11.17 -12.23 20.02
CA VAL A 88 -11.26 -11.62 21.35
C VAL A 88 -12.04 -10.30 21.28
N ASN A 89 -11.72 -9.43 20.33
CA ASN A 89 -12.42 -8.16 20.15
C ASN A 89 -13.93 -8.35 19.87
N VAL A 90 -14.30 -9.36 19.07
CA VAL A 90 -15.72 -9.72 18.85
C VAL A 90 -16.39 -10.06 20.18
N VAL A 91 -15.82 -10.99 20.95
CA VAL A 91 -16.38 -11.43 22.24
C VAL A 91 -16.48 -10.26 23.22
N LEU A 92 -15.39 -9.53 23.45
CA LEU A 92 -15.38 -8.41 24.41
C LEU A 92 -16.36 -7.30 24.00
N SER A 93 -16.55 -7.05 22.71
CA SER A 93 -17.52 -6.06 22.21
C SER A 93 -18.99 -6.45 22.36
N CYS A 94 -19.28 -7.73 22.66
CA CYS A 94 -20.62 -8.18 23.00
C CYS A 94 -20.94 -7.93 24.48
N VAL A 95 -19.91 -7.83 25.33
CA VAL A 95 -20.04 -7.71 26.79
C VAL A 95 -19.94 -6.26 27.23
N PHE A 96 -19.07 -5.48 26.60
CA PHE A 96 -18.75 -4.12 26.99
C PHE A 96 -19.45 -3.05 26.15
N GLU A 97 -19.96 -2.04 26.85
CA GLU A 97 -20.48 -0.81 26.27
C GLU A 97 -19.63 0.37 26.74
N ALA A 98 -19.13 1.16 25.79
CA ALA A 98 -18.36 2.36 26.10
C ALA A 98 -19.26 3.44 26.74
N HIS A 99 -18.64 4.34 27.50
CA HIS A 99 -19.37 5.46 28.11
C HIS A 99 -20.17 6.27 27.05
N PRO A 100 -21.38 6.77 27.35
CA PRO A 100 -22.21 7.50 26.38
C PRO A 100 -21.55 8.75 25.78
N ASN A 101 -20.65 9.40 26.52
CA ASN A 101 -19.88 10.55 26.07
C ASN A 101 -18.55 10.17 25.37
N ALA A 102 -18.21 8.88 25.28
CA ALA A 102 -17.07 8.37 24.52
C ALA A 102 -17.51 7.92 23.13
N PHE A 103 -17.23 8.74 22.11
CA PHE A 103 -17.64 8.50 20.73
C PHE A 103 -16.57 7.79 19.89
N GLY A 104 -15.30 7.84 20.30
CA GLY A 104 -14.21 7.15 19.62
C GLY A 104 -14.26 5.64 19.84
N PHE A 105 -14.00 4.85 18.80
CA PHE A 105 -13.91 3.39 18.83
C PHE A 105 -15.15 2.61 19.32
N ARG A 106 -16.26 3.28 19.63
CA ARG A 106 -17.51 2.60 19.99
C ARG A 106 -18.33 2.25 18.75
N LYS A 107 -19.17 1.22 18.85
CA LYS A 107 -20.18 0.91 17.82
C LYS A 107 -21.10 2.12 17.65
N ASN A 108 -21.37 2.50 16.41
CA ASN A 108 -22.23 3.64 16.05
C ASN A 108 -21.78 4.99 16.65
N GLY A 109 -20.52 5.12 17.07
CA GLY A 109 -19.91 6.40 17.41
C GLY A 109 -19.34 7.05 16.16
N SER A 110 -19.51 8.37 16.03
CA SER A 110 -18.98 9.13 14.91
C SER A 110 -18.43 10.48 15.38
N ILE A 111 -17.51 11.05 14.59
CA ILE A 111 -17.01 12.41 14.80
C ILE A 111 -18.14 13.45 14.74
N VAL A 112 -19.21 13.17 13.99
CA VAL A 112 -20.36 14.08 13.84
C VAL A 112 -21.16 14.13 15.14
N GLN A 113 -21.50 12.97 15.72
CA GLN A 113 -22.19 12.94 17.01
C GLN A 113 -21.34 13.57 18.11
N ASN A 114 -20.03 13.31 18.12
CA ASN A 114 -19.11 13.94 19.05
C ASN A 114 -19.13 15.47 18.94
N ALA A 115 -18.93 16.01 17.73
CA ALA A 115 -18.91 17.43 17.47
C ALA A 115 -20.27 18.12 17.72
N SER A 116 -21.39 17.40 17.49
CA SER A 116 -22.75 17.92 17.64
C SER A 116 -23.04 18.47 19.03
N LEU A 117 -22.46 17.86 20.07
CA LEU A 117 -22.64 18.26 21.46
C LEU A 117 -22.09 19.66 21.77
N HIS A 118 -21.15 20.14 20.94
CA HIS A 118 -20.39 21.36 21.17
C HIS A 118 -20.75 22.48 20.20
N VAL A 119 -21.83 22.31 19.43
CA VAL A 119 -22.30 23.31 18.47
C VAL A 119 -22.83 24.55 19.19
N ASN A 120 -22.54 25.73 18.62
CA ASN A 120 -23.09 27.01 19.07
C ASN A 120 -22.73 27.35 20.54
N GLN A 121 -21.48 27.10 20.92
CA GLN A 121 -20.95 27.37 22.25
C GLN A 121 -20.00 28.57 22.22
N HIS A 122 -20.01 29.42 23.25
CA HIS A 122 -19.09 30.57 23.30
C HIS A 122 -17.62 30.16 23.40
N TYR A 123 -17.34 29.07 24.12
CA TYR A 123 -16.00 28.54 24.35
C TYR A 123 -15.97 27.03 24.10
N VAL A 124 -14.98 26.58 23.31
CA VAL A 124 -14.65 25.17 23.09
C VAL A 124 -13.22 24.95 23.55
N PHE A 125 -13.01 23.99 24.45
CA PHE A 125 -11.73 23.64 25.03
C PHE A 125 -11.39 22.19 24.69
N ASN A 126 -10.35 21.99 23.88
CA ASN A 126 -9.87 20.67 23.47
C ASN A 126 -8.56 20.35 24.18
N ILE A 127 -8.44 19.13 24.66
CA ILE A 127 -7.18 18.54 25.14
C ILE A 127 -6.94 17.22 24.42
N ASP A 128 -5.67 16.83 24.30
CA ASP A 128 -5.22 15.56 23.72
C ASP A 128 -4.40 14.82 24.78
N LEU A 129 -4.61 13.51 24.94
CA LEU A 129 -3.81 12.69 25.84
C LEU A 129 -2.49 12.30 25.18
N LYS A 130 -1.38 12.63 25.83
CA LYS A 130 -0.04 12.30 25.33
C LYS A 130 0.17 10.79 25.34
N ASP A 131 0.71 10.26 24.25
CA ASP A 131 1.13 8.86 24.10
C ASP A 131 0.04 7.82 24.47
N PHE A 132 -1.22 8.16 24.22
CA PHE A 132 -2.43 7.50 24.72
C PHE A 132 -2.39 5.97 24.82
N PHE A 133 -2.12 5.26 23.72
CA PHE A 133 -2.08 3.79 23.73
C PHE A 133 -0.91 3.25 24.57
N THR A 134 0.28 3.83 24.41
CA THR A 134 1.48 3.42 25.16
C THR A 134 1.47 3.87 26.62
N SER A 135 0.57 4.78 27.01
CA SER A 135 0.32 5.11 28.43
C SER A 135 -0.59 4.12 29.14
N ILE A 136 -1.26 3.22 28.41
CA ILE A 136 -2.11 2.18 28.99
C ILE A 136 -1.28 0.91 29.16
N ASP A 137 -0.87 0.65 30.40
CA ASP A 137 -0.12 -0.54 30.78
C ASP A 137 -1.02 -1.76 31.06
N ASP A 138 -0.39 -2.93 31.18
CA ASP A 138 -1.06 -4.19 31.51
C ASP A 138 -1.72 -4.17 32.89
N VAL A 139 -1.15 -3.47 33.87
CA VAL A 139 -1.73 -3.32 35.21
C VAL A 139 -3.07 -2.59 35.16
N MET A 140 -3.16 -1.49 34.41
CA MET A 140 -4.40 -0.75 34.19
C MET A 140 -5.45 -1.63 33.50
N LEU A 141 -5.03 -2.42 32.51
CA LEU A 141 -5.93 -3.34 31.80
C LEU A 141 -6.45 -4.46 32.69
N ILE A 142 -5.58 -5.12 33.45
CA ILE A 142 -5.97 -6.17 34.40
C ILE A 142 -6.99 -5.61 35.39
N SER A 143 -6.69 -4.45 36.00
CA SER A 143 -7.60 -3.80 36.94
C SER A 143 -8.94 -3.43 36.29
N ALA A 144 -8.95 -2.98 35.03
CA ALA A 144 -10.19 -2.66 34.34
C ALA A 144 -11.03 -3.91 33.99
N LEU A 145 -10.38 -4.99 33.55
CA LEU A 145 -11.02 -6.26 33.21
C LEU A 145 -11.49 -7.06 34.44
N GLU A 146 -10.92 -6.80 35.59
CA GLU A 146 -11.39 -7.32 36.87
C GLU A 146 -12.78 -6.79 37.25
N ASN A 147 -13.15 -5.59 36.81
CA ASN A 147 -14.43 -4.97 37.12
C ASN A 147 -15.55 -5.37 36.13
N ALA A 148 -16.79 -5.02 36.47
CA ALA A 148 -17.92 -5.21 35.57
C ALA A 148 -17.69 -4.44 34.26
N PRO A 149 -18.15 -4.97 33.10
CA PRO A 149 -18.97 -6.17 32.94
C PRO A 149 -18.19 -7.48 32.77
N PHE A 150 -16.85 -7.46 32.86
CA PHE A 150 -16.03 -8.64 32.54
C PHE A 150 -15.80 -9.55 33.75
N GLY A 151 -15.50 -8.99 34.92
CA GLY A 151 -15.42 -9.75 36.17
C GLY A 151 -14.28 -10.77 36.21
N PHE A 152 -13.12 -10.51 35.58
CA PHE A 152 -11.94 -11.39 35.63
C PHE A 152 -11.23 -11.35 37.01
N LYS A 153 -11.96 -11.55 38.11
CA LYS A 153 -11.47 -11.60 39.50
C LYS A 153 -11.44 -13.04 40.03
N GLY A 154 -10.69 -13.24 41.13
CA GLY A 154 -10.62 -14.53 41.83
C GLY A 154 -10.16 -15.66 40.90
N LYS A 155 -10.98 -16.72 40.77
CA LYS A 155 -10.66 -17.87 39.92
C LYS A 155 -10.45 -17.52 38.44
N LYS A 156 -11.02 -16.40 37.96
CA LYS A 156 -10.90 -15.94 36.56
C LYS A 156 -9.69 -15.03 36.32
N SER A 157 -8.93 -14.64 37.36
CA SER A 157 -7.85 -13.66 37.26
C SER A 157 -6.73 -14.10 36.32
N LEU A 158 -6.32 -15.38 36.39
CA LEU A 158 -5.27 -15.91 35.52
C LEU A 158 -5.65 -15.82 34.03
N LEU A 159 -6.90 -16.15 33.70
CA LEU A 159 -7.41 -16.02 32.33
C LEU A 159 -7.40 -14.56 31.87
N GLY A 160 -7.82 -13.63 32.73
CA GLY A 160 -7.77 -12.18 32.44
C GLY A 160 -6.35 -11.71 32.14
N GLN A 161 -5.37 -12.12 32.95
CA GLN A 161 -3.95 -11.79 32.76
C GLN A 161 -3.41 -12.31 31.42
N GLU A 162 -3.81 -13.52 31.01
CA GLU A 162 -3.38 -14.09 29.73
C GLU A 162 -4.01 -13.39 28.52
N ILE A 163 -5.29 -13.01 28.61
CA ILE A 163 -5.93 -12.21 27.58
C ILE A 163 -5.20 -10.86 27.44
N VAL A 164 -4.87 -10.20 28.56
CA VAL A 164 -4.09 -8.95 28.55
C VAL A 164 -2.71 -9.18 27.93
N ARG A 165 -2.01 -10.25 28.31
CA ARG A 165 -0.69 -10.61 27.77
C ARG A 165 -0.73 -10.77 26.25
N LEU A 166 -1.77 -11.40 25.70
CA LEU A 166 -1.96 -11.58 24.26
C LEU A 166 -2.46 -10.32 23.55
N CYS A 167 -2.98 -9.32 24.25
CA CYS A 167 -3.48 -8.06 23.66
C CYS A 167 -2.50 -6.88 23.80
N THR A 168 -1.37 -7.10 24.47
CA THR A 168 -0.35 -6.08 24.74
C THR A 168 0.99 -6.49 24.14
N MET A 169 1.96 -5.58 24.16
CA MET A 169 3.34 -5.88 23.79
C MET A 169 4.31 -5.24 24.79
N LYS A 170 5.50 -5.83 24.91
CA LYS A 170 6.63 -5.21 25.60
C LYS A 170 7.23 -4.11 24.72
N MET A 171 7.46 -2.94 25.29
CA MET A 171 8.01 -1.79 24.59
C MET A 171 8.97 -1.03 25.52
N ASP A 172 10.10 -0.56 24.97
CA ASP A 172 11.05 0.26 25.72
C ASP A 172 10.57 1.71 25.67
N LEU A 173 10.11 2.22 26.81
CA LEU A 173 9.61 3.58 26.94
C LEU A 173 10.60 4.45 27.72
N ALA A 174 10.77 5.70 27.29
CA ALA A 174 11.64 6.65 27.96
C ALA A 174 11.12 6.93 29.38
N MET A 175 12.04 6.97 30.35
CA MET A 175 11.68 7.24 31.74
C MET A 175 11.43 8.74 31.96
N PRO A 176 10.29 9.15 32.56
CA PRO A 176 10.04 10.55 32.87
C PRO A 176 11.11 11.11 33.82
N GLY A 177 11.73 12.24 33.48
CA GLY A 177 12.65 12.97 34.36
C GLY A 177 14.08 12.42 34.44
N GLN A 178 14.40 11.36 33.72
CA GLN A 178 15.76 10.87 33.51
C GLN A 178 16.05 10.97 32.01
N GLY A 179 17.21 11.51 31.61
CA GLY A 179 17.49 11.94 30.24
C GLY A 179 17.24 10.89 29.14
N THR A 180 17.37 11.29 27.87
CA THR A 180 17.03 10.50 26.66
C THR A 180 17.70 9.12 26.51
N GLN A 181 18.60 8.73 27.44
CA GLN A 181 19.30 7.45 27.41
C GLN A 181 18.74 6.39 28.36
N SER A 182 17.77 6.71 29.24
CA SER A 182 17.13 5.68 30.09
C SER A 182 15.74 5.31 29.58
N SER A 183 15.60 4.04 29.19
CA SER A 183 14.32 3.42 28.86
C SER A 183 14.02 2.29 29.84
N LYS A 184 12.73 2.02 30.06
CA LYS A 184 12.24 0.87 30.82
C LYS A 184 11.37 0.02 29.90
N GLU A 185 11.59 -1.29 29.94
CA GLU A 185 10.67 -2.22 29.29
C GLU A 185 9.35 -2.23 30.07
N VAL A 186 8.26 -1.84 29.41
CA VAL A 186 6.89 -1.85 29.95
C VAL A 186 5.97 -2.58 28.97
N ARG A 187 4.98 -3.30 29.49
CA ARG A 187 3.95 -3.94 28.68
C ARG A 187 2.76 -3.00 28.52
N VAL A 188 2.43 -2.66 27.26
CA VAL A 188 1.46 -1.60 26.94
C VAL A 188 0.57 -1.98 25.76
N LEU A 189 -0.49 -1.22 25.52
CA LEU A 189 -1.30 -1.37 24.31
C LEU A 189 -0.52 -0.92 23.05
N PRO A 190 -0.39 -1.79 22.04
CA PRO A 190 0.23 -1.43 20.77
C PRO A 190 -0.71 -0.60 19.89
N GLN A 191 -0.16 0.40 19.21
CA GLN A 191 -0.87 1.08 18.14
C GLN A 191 -0.85 0.20 16.88
N GLY A 192 -1.97 -0.46 16.56
CA GLY A 192 -2.10 -1.35 15.39
C GLY A 192 -2.81 -2.68 15.67
N ALA A 193 -2.96 -3.06 16.93
CA ALA A 193 -3.72 -4.26 17.30
C ALA A 193 -5.24 -4.06 17.21
N PRO A 194 -6.01 -5.08 16.77
CA PRO A 194 -7.47 -5.04 16.70
C PRO A 194 -8.18 -4.80 18.03
N THR A 195 -7.58 -5.20 19.16
CA THR A 195 -8.18 -5.09 20.50
C THR A 195 -7.90 -3.75 21.18
N SER A 196 -6.78 -3.08 20.86
CA SER A 196 -6.38 -1.82 21.51
C SER A 196 -7.46 -0.73 21.52
N PRO A 197 -8.24 -0.51 20.44
CA PRO A 197 -9.31 0.50 20.44
C PRO A 197 -10.43 0.23 21.45
N LEU A 198 -10.83 -1.03 21.61
CA LEU A 198 -11.87 -1.42 22.58
C LEU A 198 -11.29 -1.34 24.00
N LEU A 199 -10.10 -1.90 24.20
CA LEU A 199 -9.46 -1.97 25.52
C LEU A 199 -9.11 -0.58 26.07
N SER A 200 -8.77 0.38 25.21
CA SER A 200 -8.56 1.76 25.67
C SER A 200 -9.84 2.39 26.21
N ASN A 201 -11.00 2.14 25.59
CA ASN A 201 -12.28 2.59 26.13
C ASN A 201 -12.65 1.88 27.44
N VAL A 202 -12.30 0.60 27.59
CA VAL A 202 -12.48 -0.14 28.85
C VAL A 202 -11.73 0.56 29.99
N VAL A 203 -10.45 0.89 29.76
CA VAL A 203 -9.62 1.59 30.74
C VAL A 203 -10.12 3.01 31.01
N CYS A 204 -10.56 3.74 29.97
CA CYS A 204 -11.06 5.10 30.11
C CYS A 204 -12.47 5.21 30.70
N LEU A 205 -13.18 4.11 30.99
CA LEU A 205 -14.54 4.18 31.52
C LEU A 205 -14.63 5.02 32.81
N ASN A 206 -13.71 4.79 33.76
CA ASN A 206 -13.67 5.56 35.00
C ASN A 206 -13.24 7.01 34.79
N LEU A 207 -12.33 7.26 33.84
CA LEU A 207 -11.98 8.61 33.41
C LEU A 207 -13.22 9.35 32.91
N ASP A 208 -14.00 8.73 32.04
CA ASP A 208 -15.22 9.33 31.47
C ASP A 208 -16.28 9.63 32.54
N ILE A 209 -16.45 8.74 33.52
CA ILE A 209 -17.37 8.95 34.65
C ILE A 209 -16.94 10.18 35.45
N LYS A 210 -15.66 10.26 35.83
CA LYS A 210 -15.10 11.40 36.58
C LYS A 210 -15.21 12.71 35.79
N LEU A 211 -14.85 12.71 34.50
CA LEU A 211 -14.91 13.91 33.65
C LEU A 211 -16.35 14.35 33.37
N THR A 212 -17.28 13.40 33.25
CA THR A 212 -18.72 13.72 33.16
C THR A 212 -19.23 14.34 34.46
N GLY A 213 -18.81 13.84 35.62
CA GLY A 213 -19.11 14.43 36.92
C GLY A 213 -18.56 15.85 37.06
N LEU A 214 -17.30 16.05 36.66
CA LEU A 214 -16.67 17.38 36.60
C LEU A 214 -17.47 18.33 35.70
N ALA A 215 -17.80 17.89 34.50
CA ALA A 215 -18.54 18.70 33.54
C ALA A 215 -19.91 19.13 34.08
N LYS A 216 -20.64 18.21 34.73
CA LYS A 216 -21.93 18.50 35.39
C LYS A 216 -21.80 19.57 36.47
N ARG A 217 -20.78 19.48 37.36
CA ARG A 217 -20.58 20.47 38.44
C ARG A 217 -20.33 21.88 37.92
N PHE A 218 -19.62 22.01 36.80
CA PHE A 218 -19.31 23.30 36.19
C PHE A 218 -20.35 23.75 35.15
N GLY A 219 -21.41 22.95 34.93
CA GLY A 219 -22.45 23.26 33.95
C GLY A 219 -21.93 23.32 32.50
N ILE A 220 -20.98 22.45 32.15
CA ILE A 220 -20.36 22.40 30.82
C ILE A 220 -20.63 21.07 30.13
N THR A 221 -20.49 21.05 28.81
CA THR A 221 -20.61 19.83 28.00
C THR A 221 -19.27 19.13 27.90
N TYR A 222 -19.26 17.79 27.96
CA TYR A 222 -18.08 16.94 27.81
C TYR A 222 -18.29 15.86 26.76
N SER A 223 -17.27 15.61 25.96
CA SER A 223 -17.18 14.42 25.11
C SER A 223 -15.72 13.97 24.94
N ARG A 224 -15.54 12.70 24.53
CA ARG A 224 -14.23 12.11 24.21
C ARG A 224 -14.28 11.32 22.92
N TYR A 225 -13.28 11.51 22.07
CA TYR A 225 -13.05 10.73 20.86
C TYR A 225 -11.62 10.18 20.86
N ALA A 226 -11.47 8.92 21.28
CA ALA A 226 -10.15 8.32 21.52
C ALA A 226 -9.37 9.12 22.58
N ASP A 227 -8.23 9.70 22.20
CA ASP A 227 -7.34 10.57 22.99
C ASP A 227 -7.76 12.03 23.01
N ASP A 228 -8.60 12.47 22.07
CA ASP A 228 -9.14 13.84 22.02
C ASP A 228 -10.32 13.98 22.99
N ILE A 229 -10.20 14.90 23.95
CA ILE A 229 -11.25 15.26 24.89
C ILE A 229 -11.70 16.69 24.62
N THR A 230 -13.01 16.93 24.59
CA THR A 230 -13.60 18.23 24.34
C THR A 230 -14.54 18.64 25.46
N PHE A 231 -14.39 19.88 25.90
CA PHE A 231 -15.31 20.58 26.77
C PHE A 231 -15.87 21.82 26.06
N SER A 232 -17.10 22.22 26.36
CA SER A 232 -17.63 23.48 25.87
C SER A 232 -18.58 24.16 26.84
N SER A 233 -18.64 25.48 26.77
CA SER A 233 -19.47 26.30 27.65
C SER A 233 -19.84 27.63 27.01
N ASN A 234 -20.97 28.21 27.44
CA ASN A 234 -21.33 29.59 27.14
C ASN A 234 -20.73 30.60 28.13
N ARG A 235 -20.09 30.12 29.20
CA ARG A 235 -19.40 30.93 30.21
C ARG A 235 -17.90 30.64 30.17
N MET A 236 -17.08 31.64 30.48
CA MET A 236 -15.63 31.48 30.54
C MET A 236 -15.23 30.74 31.82
N VAL A 237 -15.13 29.41 31.75
CA VAL A 237 -14.71 28.54 32.87
C VAL A 237 -13.31 27.95 32.69
N PHE A 238 -12.67 28.16 31.54
CA PHE A 238 -11.40 27.54 31.14
C PHE A 238 -10.18 28.44 31.36
N GLY A 239 -10.26 29.41 32.28
CA GLY A 239 -9.13 30.27 32.61
C GLY A 239 -7.96 29.47 33.21
N GLN A 240 -6.72 29.91 32.97
CA GLN A 240 -5.49 29.19 33.37
C GLN A 240 -5.44 28.79 34.86
N SER A 241 -5.98 29.64 35.75
CA SER A 241 -6.07 29.40 37.19
C SER A 241 -7.47 29.01 37.66
N SER A 242 -8.34 28.53 36.76
CA SER A 242 -9.69 28.09 37.12
C SER A 242 -9.66 26.80 37.95
N SER A 243 -10.61 26.69 38.88
CA SER A 243 -10.85 25.45 39.64
C SER A 243 -11.15 24.27 38.73
N PHE A 244 -11.80 24.52 37.59
CA PHE A 244 -12.04 23.50 36.57
C PHE A 244 -10.73 22.89 36.03
N LEU A 245 -9.77 23.72 35.59
CA LEU A 245 -8.52 23.19 35.03
C LEU A 245 -7.66 22.48 36.08
N GLN A 246 -7.66 22.95 37.33
CA GLN A 246 -6.97 22.28 38.43
C GLN A 246 -7.54 20.88 38.68
N GLU A 247 -8.87 20.76 38.76
CA GLU A 247 -9.53 19.48 39.00
C GLU A 247 -9.43 18.55 37.78
N LEU A 248 -9.53 19.08 36.56
CA LEU A 248 -9.28 18.35 35.33
C LEU A 248 -7.89 17.72 35.33
N LYS A 249 -6.84 18.52 35.58
CA LYS A 249 -5.46 18.03 35.65
C LYS A 249 -5.30 16.94 36.72
N LYS A 250 -5.89 17.15 37.90
CA LYS A 250 -5.90 16.16 38.98
C LYS A 250 -6.54 14.83 38.53
N ILE A 251 -7.72 14.87 37.92
CA ILE A 251 -8.40 13.66 37.43
C ILE A 251 -7.54 12.93 36.38
N ILE A 252 -6.96 13.65 35.43
CA ILE A 252 -6.14 13.05 34.37
C ILE A 252 -4.92 12.34 34.95
N ILE A 253 -4.22 12.98 35.91
CA ILE A 253 -3.05 12.41 36.60
C ILE A 253 -3.46 11.19 37.45
N GLU A 254 -4.57 11.27 38.20
CA GLU A 254 -5.10 10.15 38.98
C GLU A 254 -5.46 8.94 38.10
N GLN A 255 -5.84 9.17 36.84
CA GLN A 255 -6.09 8.11 35.86
C GLN A 255 -4.83 7.69 35.10
N LYS A 256 -3.63 8.11 35.56
CA LYS A 256 -2.31 7.79 34.99
C LYS A 256 -2.09 8.27 33.56
N PHE A 257 -2.82 9.30 33.13
CA PHE A 257 -2.63 9.95 31.83
C PHE A 257 -1.92 11.29 31.98
N SER A 258 -1.50 11.87 30.85
CA SER A 258 -0.88 13.20 30.79
C SER A 258 -1.48 14.01 29.63
N ILE A 259 -1.66 15.31 29.85
CA ILE A 259 -2.17 16.22 28.82
C ILE A 259 -1.02 16.61 27.87
N ASN A 260 -1.31 16.62 26.57
CA ASN A 260 -0.42 17.14 25.56
C ASN A 260 -0.59 18.65 25.41
N GLU A 261 0.18 19.42 26.16
CA GLU A 261 0.07 20.89 26.20
C GLU A 261 0.23 21.56 24.82
N SER A 262 1.00 20.97 23.90
CA SER A 262 1.17 21.49 22.54
C SER A 262 -0.08 21.38 21.65
N LYS A 263 -1.02 20.53 22.04
CA LYS A 263 -2.29 20.30 21.34
C LYS A 263 -3.51 20.79 22.13
N THR A 264 -3.33 21.21 23.37
CA THR A 264 -4.37 21.89 24.16
C THR A 264 -4.78 23.19 23.47
N ARG A 265 -6.08 23.41 23.25
CA ARG A 265 -6.60 24.64 22.63
C ARG A 265 -7.87 25.12 23.31
N LEU A 266 -7.95 26.43 23.52
CA LEU A 266 -9.18 27.13 23.89
C LEU A 266 -9.60 28.03 22.72
N GLN A 267 -10.83 27.86 22.24
CA GLN A 267 -11.36 28.54 21.07
C GLN A 267 -12.63 29.30 21.43
N HIS A 268 -12.61 30.62 21.20
CA HIS A 268 -13.77 31.49 21.38
C HIS A 268 -14.64 31.51 20.12
N MET A 269 -15.95 31.79 20.27
CA MET A 269 -16.92 31.79 19.15
C MET A 269 -16.61 32.78 18.03
N SER A 270 -15.84 33.83 18.31
CA SER A 270 -15.38 34.80 17.30
C SER A 270 -14.27 34.23 16.40
N GLN A 271 -13.66 33.12 16.80
CA GLN A 271 -12.63 32.40 16.06
C GLN A 271 -13.23 31.07 15.54
N ARG A 272 -12.50 30.39 14.66
CA ARG A 272 -12.92 29.05 14.23
C ARG A 272 -12.85 28.08 15.41
N GLN A 273 -13.98 27.47 15.75
CA GLN A 273 -14.09 26.40 16.73
C GLN A 273 -14.14 25.05 16.02
N GLU A 274 -13.37 24.08 16.51
CA GLU A 274 -13.19 22.80 15.88
C GLU A 274 -13.24 21.66 16.89
N VAL A 275 -14.00 20.62 16.58
CA VAL A 275 -14.07 19.39 17.37
C VAL A 275 -13.84 18.22 16.42
N THR A 276 -12.77 17.44 16.66
CA THR A 276 -12.42 16.26 15.85
C THR A 276 -12.36 16.53 14.33
N GLY A 277 -11.81 17.67 13.91
CA GLY A 277 -11.72 18.02 12.48
C GLY A 277 -12.92 18.79 11.91
N LEU A 278 -13.99 18.99 12.71
CA LEU A 278 -15.25 19.59 12.26
C LEU A 278 -15.49 20.95 12.89
N VAL A 279 -15.94 21.92 12.08
CA VAL A 279 -16.29 23.26 12.54
C VAL A 279 -17.63 23.22 13.27
N VAL A 280 -17.70 23.83 14.46
CA VAL A 280 -18.88 23.76 15.34
C VAL A 280 -19.51 25.11 15.71
N ASN A 281 -18.97 26.23 15.24
CA ASN A 281 -19.41 27.58 15.64
C ASN A 281 -20.92 27.82 15.62
N LYS A 282 -21.63 27.38 14.56
CA LYS A 282 -23.08 27.58 14.40
C LYS A 282 -23.83 26.29 14.09
N LYS A 283 -23.22 25.45 13.26
CA LYS A 283 -23.66 24.11 12.90
C LYS A 283 -22.44 23.28 12.58
N ILE A 284 -22.59 21.96 12.64
CA ILE A 284 -21.55 21.04 12.21
C ILE A 284 -21.26 21.29 10.73
N ASN A 285 -19.99 21.49 10.42
CA ASN A 285 -19.55 21.70 9.05
C ASN A 285 -18.11 21.22 8.85
N VAL A 286 -17.75 20.99 7.61
CA VAL A 286 -16.34 20.79 7.24
C VAL A 286 -15.65 22.15 7.10
N GLU A 287 -14.32 22.18 7.16
CA GLU A 287 -13.57 23.39 6.84
C GLU A 287 -13.82 23.85 5.41
N GLN A 288 -13.82 25.17 5.18
CA GLN A 288 -14.03 25.73 3.84
C GLN A 288 -12.97 25.25 2.83
N LYS A 289 -11.72 25.00 3.29
CA LYS A 289 -10.64 24.47 2.46
C LYS A 289 -10.98 23.08 1.89
N PHE A 290 -11.68 22.25 2.64
CA PHE A 290 -12.15 20.93 2.18
C PHE A 290 -13.10 21.07 0.98
N ILE A 291 -14.11 21.93 1.10
CA ILE A 291 -15.11 22.18 0.05
C ILE A 291 -14.43 22.81 -1.19
N LYS A 292 -13.52 23.77 -0.98
CA LYS A 292 -12.75 24.40 -2.07
C LYS A 292 -11.94 23.36 -2.85
N ALA A 293 -11.30 22.41 -2.17
CA ALA A 293 -10.54 21.34 -2.83
C ALA A 293 -11.45 20.43 -3.68
N VAL A 294 -12.59 19.98 -3.15
CA VAL A 294 -13.56 19.16 -3.93
C VAL A 294 -14.07 19.93 -5.15
N ARG A 295 -14.46 21.20 -4.98
CA ARG A 295 -14.90 22.07 -6.07
C ARG A 295 -13.83 22.24 -7.14
N MET A 296 -12.58 22.44 -6.73
CA MET A 296 -11.45 22.63 -7.62
C MET A 296 -11.23 21.38 -8.47
N TYR A 297 -11.16 20.19 -7.88
CA TYR A 297 -10.95 18.96 -8.65
C TYR A 297 -12.11 18.64 -9.58
N LEU A 298 -13.36 18.85 -9.15
CA LEU A 298 -14.53 18.71 -10.04
C LEU A 298 -14.49 19.70 -11.20
N TYR A 299 -14.10 20.96 -10.94
CA TYR A 299 -13.94 21.97 -12.00
C TYR A 299 -12.81 21.59 -12.97
N TYR A 300 -11.67 21.12 -12.46
CA TYR A 300 -10.57 20.66 -13.30
C TYR A 300 -11.00 19.48 -14.18
N TRP A 301 -11.79 18.55 -13.64
CA TRP A 301 -12.34 17.45 -14.41
C TRP A 301 -13.33 17.95 -15.47
N GLU A 302 -14.26 18.84 -15.13
CA GLU A 302 -15.21 19.42 -16.08
C GLU A 302 -14.52 20.15 -17.23
N LYS A 303 -13.46 20.92 -16.93
CA LYS A 303 -12.81 21.79 -17.90
C LYS A 303 -11.71 21.10 -18.71
N TYR A 304 -10.95 20.21 -18.08
CA TYR A 304 -9.74 19.63 -18.67
C TYR A 304 -9.81 18.09 -18.80
N GLY A 305 -10.89 17.46 -18.36
CA GLY A 305 -11.06 16.01 -18.38
C GLY A 305 -10.43 15.30 -17.18
N TYR A 306 -10.84 14.04 -16.96
CA TYR A 306 -10.43 13.22 -15.81
C TYR A 306 -8.90 13.06 -15.69
N PRO A 307 -8.14 12.74 -16.77
CA PRO A 307 -6.69 12.52 -16.66
C PRO A 307 -5.93 13.74 -16.12
N ASN A 308 -6.29 14.94 -16.57
CA ASN A 308 -5.68 16.19 -16.12
C ASN A 308 -6.06 16.53 -14.67
N ALA A 309 -7.31 16.27 -14.29
CA ALA A 309 -7.74 16.44 -12.91
C ALA A 309 -7.01 15.47 -11.97
N GLN A 310 -6.82 14.20 -12.38
CA GLN A 310 -6.09 13.21 -11.61
C GLN A 310 -4.60 13.57 -11.49
N GLY A 311 -3.96 14.05 -12.56
CA GLY A 311 -2.59 14.57 -12.52
C GLY A 311 -2.44 15.74 -11.53
N LYS A 312 -3.39 16.69 -11.55
CA LYS A 312 -3.43 17.80 -10.59
C LYS A 312 -3.58 17.31 -9.14
N TYR A 313 -4.43 16.32 -8.91
CA TYR A 313 -4.62 15.71 -7.60
C TYR A 313 -3.35 15.05 -7.07
N TYR A 314 -2.66 14.25 -7.88
CA TYR A 314 -1.41 13.61 -7.45
C TYR A 314 -0.33 14.63 -7.13
N ALA A 315 -0.18 15.68 -7.97
CA ALA A 315 0.74 16.78 -7.69
C ALA A 315 0.43 17.48 -6.35
N ASP A 316 -0.85 17.75 -6.07
CA ASP A 316 -1.28 18.41 -4.82
C ASP A 316 -1.12 17.53 -3.58
N GLN A 317 -1.14 16.20 -3.72
CA GLN A 317 -0.90 15.28 -2.62
C GLN A 317 0.59 14.95 -2.42
N GLY A 318 1.48 15.44 -3.28
CA GLY A 318 2.87 14.98 -3.32
C GLY A 318 2.96 13.47 -3.57
N ILE A 319 1.91 12.88 -4.15
CA ILE A 319 1.87 11.49 -4.56
C ILE A 319 2.62 11.43 -5.88
N ASP A 320 3.78 10.79 -5.88
CA ASP A 320 4.39 10.36 -7.13
C ASP A 320 3.37 9.45 -7.83
N TYR A 321 3.05 9.76 -9.09
CA TYR A 321 2.10 9.07 -9.98
C TYR A 321 2.32 7.52 -10.06
N TYR A 322 3.39 7.04 -9.45
CA TYR A 322 4.08 5.77 -9.59
C TYR A 322 3.74 4.74 -8.51
N TYR A 323 2.96 5.09 -7.48
CA TYR A 323 2.54 4.15 -6.45
C TYR A 323 1.16 3.54 -6.78
N PRO A 324 1.06 2.22 -7.09
CA PRO A 324 -0.20 1.53 -7.43
C PRO A 324 -1.23 1.52 -6.29
N GLU A 325 -0.79 1.84 -5.06
CA GLU A 325 -1.64 1.89 -3.87
C GLU A 325 -2.22 3.29 -3.59
N SER A 326 -1.90 4.28 -4.44
CA SER A 326 -2.42 5.64 -4.25
C SER A 326 -3.89 5.72 -4.69
N LYS A 327 -4.76 6.20 -3.78
CA LYS A 327 -6.20 6.35 -4.05
C LYS A 327 -6.41 7.24 -5.27
N SER A 328 -7.20 6.77 -6.24
CA SER A 328 -7.53 7.56 -7.44
C SER A 328 -8.25 8.85 -7.07
N LEU A 329 -8.26 9.83 -7.98
CA LEU A 329 -9.06 11.05 -7.78
C LEU A 329 -10.55 10.69 -7.67
N LEU A 330 -11.03 9.71 -8.43
CA LEU A 330 -12.41 9.24 -8.37
C LEU A 330 -12.77 8.72 -6.98
N ASP A 331 -11.99 7.78 -6.42
CA ASP A 331 -12.23 7.23 -5.09
C ASP A 331 -12.11 8.30 -4.00
N THR A 332 -11.19 9.24 -4.20
CA THR A 332 -10.99 10.36 -3.28
C THR A 332 -12.16 11.32 -3.30
N LEU A 333 -12.69 11.66 -4.47
CA LEU A 333 -13.87 12.52 -4.60
C LEU A 333 -15.11 11.83 -4.06
N ASP A 334 -15.31 10.55 -4.37
CA ASP A 334 -16.42 9.76 -3.83
C ASP A 334 -16.36 9.70 -2.30
N GLY A 335 -15.21 9.32 -1.74
CA GLY A 335 -14.98 9.30 -0.29
C GLY A 335 -15.18 10.67 0.36
N ARG A 336 -14.70 11.76 -0.25
CA ARG A 336 -14.89 13.13 0.26
C ARG A 336 -16.35 13.57 0.19
N LEU A 337 -17.10 13.18 -0.84
CA LEU A 337 -18.51 13.45 -0.97
C LEU A 337 -19.34 12.66 0.03
N ASN A 338 -19.01 11.39 0.25
CA ASN A 338 -19.63 10.56 1.29
C ASN A 338 -19.35 11.12 2.70
N PHE A 339 -18.13 11.60 2.95
CA PHE A 339 -17.81 12.32 4.18
C PHE A 339 -18.62 13.62 4.30
N LEU A 340 -18.74 14.39 3.21
CA LEU A 340 -19.54 15.60 3.19
C LEU A 340 -21.03 15.32 3.47
N LYS A 341 -21.57 14.24 2.89
CA LYS A 341 -22.92 13.72 3.15
C LYS A 341 -23.11 13.43 4.62
N MET A 342 -22.17 12.69 5.23
CA MET A 342 -22.20 12.33 6.64
C MET A 342 -22.19 13.56 7.55
N VAL A 343 -21.40 14.59 7.22
CA VAL A 343 -21.24 15.79 8.07
C VAL A 343 -22.38 16.80 7.90
N LYS A 344 -22.80 17.06 6.65
CA LYS A 344 -23.74 18.14 6.35
C LYS A 344 -25.18 17.67 6.18
N GLY A 345 -25.40 16.36 6.01
CA GLY A 345 -26.68 15.77 5.66
C GLY A 345 -26.84 15.58 4.15
N GLU A 346 -27.74 14.67 3.77
CA GLU A 346 -27.96 14.31 2.37
C GLU A 346 -28.75 15.35 1.58
N ASP A 347 -29.55 16.18 2.27
CA ASP A 347 -30.32 17.26 1.66
C ASP A 347 -29.57 18.61 1.63
N ASP A 348 -28.35 18.69 2.17
CA ASP A 348 -27.59 19.94 2.16
C ASP A 348 -27.26 20.36 0.72
N SER A 349 -27.71 21.56 0.35
CA SER A 349 -27.55 22.09 -1.01
C SER A 349 -26.11 22.09 -1.53
N THR A 350 -25.09 22.21 -0.67
CA THR A 350 -23.69 22.13 -1.08
C THR A 350 -23.31 20.70 -1.46
N TYR A 351 -23.72 19.72 -0.65
CA TYR A 351 -23.51 18.31 -0.98
C TYR A 351 -24.26 17.95 -2.25
N VAL A 352 -25.57 18.23 -2.33
CA VAL A 352 -26.42 17.90 -3.49
C VAL A 352 -25.81 18.43 -4.79
N LYS A 353 -25.40 19.71 -4.82
CA LYS A 353 -24.78 20.33 -6.01
C LYS A 353 -23.46 19.65 -6.41
N LEU A 354 -22.59 19.32 -5.45
CA LEU A 354 -21.30 18.69 -5.74
C LEU A 354 -21.46 17.21 -6.13
N ALA A 355 -22.37 16.50 -5.48
CA ALA A 355 -22.70 15.11 -5.78
C ALA A 355 -23.34 14.99 -7.17
N GLN A 356 -24.23 15.92 -7.57
CA GLN A 356 -24.79 15.96 -8.92
C GLN A 356 -23.70 16.21 -9.98
N ARG A 357 -22.79 17.15 -9.75
CA ARG A 357 -21.64 17.39 -10.64
C ARG A 357 -20.78 16.14 -10.77
N PHE A 358 -20.42 15.51 -9.65
CA PHE A 358 -19.66 14.26 -9.64
C PHE A 358 -20.40 13.14 -10.37
N LYS A 359 -21.69 12.93 -10.11
CA LYS A 359 -22.51 11.91 -10.78
C LYS A 359 -22.63 12.15 -12.28
N LYS A 360 -22.72 13.41 -12.74
CA LYS A 360 -22.71 13.73 -14.18
C LYS A 360 -21.38 13.33 -14.82
N LEU A 361 -20.27 13.63 -14.15
CA LEU A 361 -18.92 13.31 -14.63
C LEU A 361 -18.63 11.80 -14.56
N SER A 362 -18.95 11.13 -13.46
CA SER A 362 -18.76 9.68 -13.30
C SER A 362 -19.79 8.87 -14.09
N GLY A 363 -20.99 9.40 -14.31
CA GLY A 363 -21.99 8.83 -15.21
C GLY A 363 -21.52 8.82 -16.66
N SER A 364 -20.71 9.80 -17.09
CA SER A 364 -20.05 9.77 -18.40
C SER A 364 -18.92 8.73 -18.48
N LEU A 365 -18.36 8.31 -17.34
CA LEU A 365 -17.48 7.12 -17.25
C LEU A 365 -18.29 5.81 -17.27
N SER A 366 -19.54 5.84 -16.81
CA SER A 366 -20.44 4.66 -16.69
C SER A 366 -21.20 4.35 -17.98
N THR A 367 -21.61 5.37 -18.73
CA THR A 367 -22.27 5.24 -20.05
C THR A 367 -21.31 4.82 -21.16
N ARG A 368 -20.00 4.88 -20.90
CA ARG A 368 -18.95 4.24 -21.71
C ARG A 368 -18.72 2.76 -21.37
N LYS A 369 -19.53 2.15 -20.50
CA LYS A 369 -19.45 0.70 -20.21
C LYS A 369 -20.14 -0.21 -21.24
N HIS A 370 -20.88 0.33 -22.22
CA HIS A 370 -21.59 -0.49 -23.23
C HIS A 370 -21.45 -0.04 -24.69
N ALA A 371 -20.47 0.80 -25.01
CA ALA A 371 -20.03 0.98 -26.38
C ALA A 371 -18.50 0.88 -26.39
N ASN A 372 -17.97 -0.08 -27.13
CA ASN A 372 -16.54 -0.25 -27.37
C ASN A 372 -15.87 1.12 -27.62
N LEU A 373 -14.88 1.45 -26.78
CA LEU A 373 -13.64 2.22 -27.03
C LEU A 373 -13.19 2.99 -25.78
N ASN A 374 -12.47 2.27 -24.91
CA ASN A 374 -11.17 2.62 -24.30
C ASN A 374 -11.07 1.97 -22.91
N PRO A 375 -10.10 1.07 -22.68
CA PRO A 375 -9.90 0.46 -21.37
C PRO A 375 -9.56 1.54 -20.33
N THR A 376 -9.94 1.31 -19.08
CA THR A 376 -9.39 2.10 -17.96
C THR A 376 -7.87 2.03 -18.00
N SER A 377 -7.15 3.07 -17.56
CA SER A 377 -5.68 3.02 -17.56
C SER A 377 -5.15 1.79 -16.81
N SER A 378 -5.86 1.31 -15.79
CA SER A 378 -5.55 0.04 -15.12
C SER A 378 -5.66 -1.21 -16.01
N GLU A 379 -6.64 -1.27 -16.91
CA GLU A 379 -6.84 -2.39 -17.84
C GLU A 379 -5.81 -2.37 -18.99
N VAL A 380 -5.42 -1.20 -19.50
CA VAL A 380 -4.35 -1.06 -20.51
C VAL A 380 -3.00 -1.58 -19.99
N PHE A 381 -2.74 -1.41 -18.69
CA PHE A 381 -1.48 -1.84 -18.09
C PHE A 381 -1.49 -3.33 -17.65
N GLU A 382 -2.61 -4.03 -17.74
CA GLU A 382 -2.76 -5.39 -17.22
C GLU A 382 -2.95 -6.47 -18.30
N GLU A 383 -2.98 -6.10 -19.57
CA GLU A 383 -3.02 -7.05 -20.68
C GLU A 383 -1.61 -7.58 -21.01
N HIS A 384 -1.51 -8.87 -21.32
CA HIS A 384 -0.26 -9.49 -21.74
C HIS A 384 -0.05 -9.26 -23.25
N ARG A 385 0.71 -8.22 -23.61
CA ARG A 385 1.02 -7.86 -25.02
C ARG A 385 2.48 -7.44 -25.21
N PRO A 386 3.43 -8.39 -25.24
CA PRO A 386 4.85 -8.10 -25.48
C PRO A 386 5.15 -7.42 -26.82
N VAL A 387 4.36 -7.66 -27.88
CA VAL A 387 4.46 -6.92 -29.15
C VAL A 387 4.30 -5.41 -28.95
N ASP A 388 3.35 -5.00 -28.13
CA ASP A 388 3.06 -3.59 -27.87
C ASP A 388 4.21 -2.92 -27.11
N VAL A 389 4.81 -3.64 -26.14
CA VAL A 389 6.01 -3.17 -25.42
C VAL A 389 7.19 -2.99 -26.37
N ALA A 390 7.51 -4.00 -27.18
CA ALA A 390 8.61 -3.91 -28.15
C ALA A 390 8.38 -2.74 -29.14
N THR A 391 7.14 -2.59 -29.62
CA THR A 391 6.76 -1.53 -30.56
C THR A 391 6.87 -0.13 -29.92
N PHE A 392 6.41 0.03 -28.68
CA PHE A 392 6.55 1.28 -27.93
C PHE A 392 8.02 1.65 -27.72
N LEU A 393 8.84 0.70 -27.28
CA LEU A 393 10.27 0.94 -27.02
C LEU A 393 11.04 1.30 -28.29
N ARG A 394 10.65 0.72 -29.43
CA ARG A 394 11.22 1.02 -30.75
C ARG A 394 11.04 2.48 -31.17
N LEU A 395 10.05 3.19 -30.63
CA LEU A 395 9.87 4.64 -30.89
C LEU A 395 11.06 5.47 -30.42
N PHE A 396 11.77 5.03 -29.37
CA PHE A 396 13.00 5.68 -28.92
C PHE A 396 14.19 5.48 -29.86
N GLN A 397 14.04 4.69 -30.92
CA GLN A 397 15.07 4.52 -31.95
C GLN A 397 14.60 5.01 -33.32
N HIS A 398 13.32 4.86 -33.64
CA HIS A 398 12.79 5.12 -34.98
C HIS A 398 11.58 6.07 -35.02
N GLY A 399 11.12 6.56 -33.87
CA GLY A 399 9.95 7.44 -33.78
C GLY A 399 10.15 8.81 -34.40
N GLU A 400 9.08 9.58 -34.52
CA GLU A 400 9.09 10.94 -35.09
C GLU A 400 9.48 12.03 -34.07
N GLY A 401 9.42 11.72 -32.77
CA GLY A 401 9.80 12.63 -31.68
C GLY A 401 10.75 12.00 -30.66
N LEU A 402 10.38 10.83 -30.12
CA LEU A 402 11.09 10.14 -29.05
C LEU A 402 12.52 9.72 -29.43
N LYS A 403 12.82 9.48 -30.72
CA LYS A 403 14.18 9.15 -31.19
C LYS A 403 15.20 10.26 -30.89
N TYR A 404 14.77 11.52 -30.93
CA TYR A 404 15.63 12.69 -30.68
C TYR A 404 15.96 12.88 -29.20
N LEU A 405 15.34 12.10 -28.31
CA LEU A 405 15.67 12.13 -26.89
C LEU A 405 16.84 11.21 -26.53
N THR A 406 17.21 10.29 -27.43
CA THR A 406 18.18 9.20 -27.18
C THR A 406 19.30 9.14 -28.21
N HIS A 407 19.20 9.89 -29.31
CA HIS A 407 20.17 9.89 -30.39
C HIS A 407 20.32 11.31 -30.95
N ASP A 408 21.56 11.64 -31.28
CA ASP A 408 21.87 12.82 -32.06
C ASP A 408 21.69 12.52 -33.54
N TYR A 409 20.78 13.22 -34.19
CA TYR A 409 20.55 13.15 -35.63
C TYR A 409 20.83 14.49 -36.32
N ASP A 410 21.49 15.43 -35.64
CA ASP A 410 21.80 16.73 -36.20
C ASP A 410 22.85 16.57 -37.32
N LEU A 411 22.51 17.07 -38.51
CA LEU A 411 23.47 17.25 -39.61
C LEU A 411 24.36 18.47 -39.28
N PRO A 412 25.65 18.47 -39.68
CA PRO A 412 26.53 19.62 -39.45
C PRO A 412 25.88 20.92 -39.98
N GLY A 413 25.66 21.90 -39.09
CA GLY A 413 25.10 23.21 -39.43
C GLY A 413 23.62 23.44 -39.14
N ARG A 414 22.88 22.48 -38.55
CA ARG A 414 21.51 22.71 -38.02
C ARG A 414 21.51 22.85 -36.50
N GLU A 415 20.74 23.82 -36.00
CA GLU A 415 20.56 24.03 -34.56
C GLU A 415 19.57 23.02 -33.96
N PHE A 416 19.96 22.38 -32.86
CA PHE A 416 19.08 21.65 -31.95
C PHE A 416 17.90 22.51 -31.44
N GLN A 417 16.66 22.10 -31.76
CA GLN A 417 15.43 22.82 -31.40
C GLN A 417 14.68 22.14 -30.24
N TYR A 418 15.05 22.46 -29.00
CA TYR A 418 14.51 21.81 -27.79
C TYR A 418 12.97 21.79 -27.74
N ASP A 419 12.30 22.95 -27.78
CA ASP A 419 10.84 23.01 -27.62
C ASP A 419 10.10 22.21 -28.69
N LYS A 420 10.57 22.27 -29.93
CA LYS A 420 10.00 21.50 -31.05
C LYS A 420 10.16 19.99 -30.84
N ILE A 421 11.33 19.55 -30.39
CA ILE A 421 11.59 18.13 -30.10
C ILE A 421 10.70 17.66 -28.94
N MET A 422 10.58 18.47 -27.89
CA MET A 422 9.73 18.16 -26.74
C MET A 422 8.25 18.08 -27.11
N ASP A 423 7.77 18.95 -27.99
CA ASP A 423 6.40 18.91 -28.52
C ASP A 423 6.13 17.69 -29.40
N LEU A 424 7.10 17.31 -30.25
CA LEU A 424 7.02 16.10 -31.07
C LEU A 424 7.03 14.84 -30.20
N ALA A 425 7.98 14.75 -29.27
CA ALA A 425 8.09 13.65 -28.32
C ALA A 425 6.83 13.54 -27.46
N GLY A 426 6.27 14.67 -26.99
CA GLY A 426 5.03 14.69 -26.22
C GLY A 426 3.83 14.18 -27.00
N ARG A 427 3.67 14.57 -28.27
CA ARG A 427 2.60 14.08 -29.13
C ARG A 427 2.74 12.58 -29.41
N GLU A 428 3.94 12.14 -29.78
CA GLU A 428 4.22 10.73 -30.07
C GLU A 428 4.02 9.86 -28.83
N PHE A 429 4.55 10.26 -27.67
CA PHE A 429 4.39 9.53 -26.41
C PHE A 429 2.93 9.38 -26.00
N ASN A 430 2.14 10.47 -26.10
CA ASN A 430 0.72 10.44 -25.77
C ASN A 430 -0.10 9.59 -26.77
N GLY A 431 0.29 9.59 -28.05
CA GLY A 431 -0.31 8.71 -29.06
C GLY A 431 0.00 7.25 -28.77
N ALA A 432 1.28 6.93 -28.56
CA ALA A 432 1.77 5.59 -28.26
C ALA A 432 1.13 5.02 -26.97
N PHE A 433 0.97 5.83 -25.93
CA PHE A 433 0.30 5.43 -24.69
C PHE A 433 -1.16 5.02 -24.89
N ARG A 434 -1.86 5.60 -25.88
CA ARG A 434 -3.25 5.24 -26.20
C ARG A 434 -3.35 3.99 -27.07
N SER A 435 -2.28 3.65 -27.77
CA SER A 435 -2.26 2.60 -28.80
C SER A 435 -1.62 1.30 -28.36
N TYR A 436 -0.75 1.33 -27.33
CA TYR A 436 0.06 0.18 -26.91
C TYR A 436 -0.17 -0.18 -25.44
N SER A 437 -0.42 -1.46 -25.18
CA SER A 437 -0.46 -2.04 -23.84
C SER A 437 0.96 -2.27 -23.31
N ILE A 438 1.51 -1.28 -22.60
CA ILE A 438 2.83 -1.38 -21.96
C ILE A 438 2.73 -1.60 -20.45
N THR A 439 3.81 -1.94 -19.76
CA THR A 439 3.78 -2.09 -18.30
C THR A 439 3.78 -0.73 -17.58
N ARG A 440 3.21 -0.68 -16.36
CA ARG A 440 3.21 0.56 -15.54
C ARG A 440 4.61 1.06 -15.27
N SER A 441 5.55 0.17 -14.93
CA SER A 441 6.95 0.49 -14.63
C SER A 441 7.68 1.11 -15.82
N LEU A 442 7.39 0.61 -17.01
CA LEU A 442 8.04 1.08 -18.23
C LEU A 442 7.50 2.43 -18.67
N TYR A 443 6.16 2.61 -18.67
CA TYR A 443 5.53 3.91 -18.89
C TYR A 443 6.09 4.97 -17.95
N ALA A 444 6.16 4.59 -16.68
CA ALA A 444 6.74 5.35 -15.60
C ALA A 444 8.15 5.83 -15.93
N ARG A 445 9.06 4.90 -16.21
CA ARG A 445 10.46 5.20 -16.53
C ARG A 445 10.57 6.14 -17.72
N ALA A 446 9.85 5.83 -18.81
CA ALA A 446 9.87 6.61 -20.04
C ALA A 446 9.33 8.04 -19.81
N LYS A 447 8.26 8.21 -19.02
CA LYS A 447 7.71 9.52 -18.66
C LYS A 447 8.70 10.34 -17.81
N HIS A 448 9.36 9.73 -16.83
CA HIS A 448 10.38 10.42 -16.02
C HIS A 448 11.57 10.85 -16.86
N PHE A 449 12.03 9.98 -17.76
CA PHE A 449 13.09 10.30 -18.70
C PHE A 449 12.72 11.48 -19.61
N CYS A 450 11.49 11.50 -20.14
CA CYS A 450 11.07 12.49 -21.14
C CYS A 450 10.57 13.82 -20.55
N PHE A 451 9.69 13.82 -19.54
CA PHE A 451 8.85 15.00 -19.29
C PHE A 451 8.87 15.53 -17.86
N GLU A 452 9.34 14.74 -16.89
CA GLU A 452 9.24 15.13 -15.49
C GLU A 452 10.29 16.17 -15.10
N ARG A 453 9.87 17.19 -14.34
CA ARG A 453 10.78 18.25 -13.86
C ARG A 453 11.77 17.74 -12.81
N ARG A 454 11.38 16.72 -12.06
CA ARG A 454 12.23 16.03 -11.08
C ARG A 454 12.13 14.53 -11.35
N PRO A 455 12.86 14.01 -12.35
CA PRO A 455 12.86 12.60 -12.70
C PRO A 455 13.22 11.75 -11.49
N LYS A 456 12.55 10.60 -11.36
CA LYS A 456 12.84 9.61 -10.31
C LYS A 456 12.64 8.22 -10.87
N TRP A 457 13.67 7.70 -11.52
CA TRP A 457 13.69 6.32 -11.96
C TRP A 457 15.05 5.73 -11.64
N TRP A 458 15.14 4.40 -11.66
CA TRP A 458 16.32 3.70 -11.19
C TRP A 458 16.68 2.58 -12.14
N ARG A 459 17.91 2.11 -12.02
CA ARG A 459 18.41 0.89 -12.66
C ARG A 459 19.32 0.13 -11.72
N TRP A 460 19.55 -1.14 -12.03
CA TRP A 460 20.63 -1.91 -11.42
C TRP A 460 21.93 -1.71 -12.19
N GLU A 461 23.03 -1.54 -11.45
CA GLU A 461 24.39 -1.56 -11.97
C GLU A 461 25.29 -2.20 -10.90
N ASN A 462 26.01 -3.27 -11.26
CA ASN A 462 26.94 -3.97 -10.36
C ASN A 462 26.32 -4.35 -8.99
N GLY A 463 25.13 -4.98 -9.00
CA GLY A 463 24.42 -5.39 -7.79
C GLY A 463 23.87 -4.24 -6.92
N LYS A 464 23.95 -2.99 -7.37
CA LYS A 464 23.45 -1.82 -6.64
C LYS A 464 22.36 -1.11 -7.43
N LYS A 465 21.36 -0.61 -6.70
CA LYS A 465 20.34 0.27 -7.24
C LYS A 465 20.90 1.68 -7.36
N ILE A 466 20.84 2.23 -8.58
CA ILE A 466 21.25 3.59 -8.88
C ILE A 466 20.01 4.40 -9.26
N ASP A 467 19.76 5.46 -8.49
CA ASP A 467 18.69 6.41 -8.78
C ASP A 467 19.17 7.48 -9.76
N ILE A 468 18.37 7.74 -10.78
CA ILE A 468 18.61 8.72 -11.83
C ILE A 468 17.61 9.86 -11.67
N ASN A 469 18.16 11.03 -11.34
CA ASN A 469 17.38 12.20 -10.94
C ASN A 469 17.42 13.34 -11.99
N VAL A 470 17.96 13.07 -13.17
CA VAL A 470 18.09 14.01 -14.30
C VAL A 470 17.40 13.43 -15.54
N GLY A 471 16.79 14.29 -16.35
CA GLY A 471 15.99 13.92 -17.50
C GLY A 471 15.63 15.13 -18.35
N TRP A 472 14.87 14.92 -19.42
CA TRP A 472 14.58 15.95 -20.43
C TRP A 472 13.73 17.13 -19.90
N GLY A 473 12.97 16.93 -18.82
CA GLY A 473 12.20 17.98 -18.15
C GLY A 473 12.94 18.75 -17.05
N SER A 474 14.14 18.32 -16.68
CA SER A 474 14.92 18.86 -15.54
C SER A 474 15.31 20.33 -15.75
N PRO A 475 15.19 21.20 -14.71
CA PRO A 475 15.65 22.59 -14.78
C PRO A 475 17.11 22.73 -15.19
N GLU A 476 17.98 21.87 -14.65
CA GLU A 476 19.42 21.91 -14.87
C GLU A 476 19.79 21.65 -16.34
N LEU A 477 19.04 20.76 -17.00
CA LEU A 477 19.21 20.50 -18.43
C LEU A 477 18.66 21.66 -19.27
N LYS A 478 17.52 22.23 -18.90
CA LYS A 478 16.93 23.38 -19.61
C LYS A 478 17.83 24.61 -19.54
N GLU A 479 18.38 24.90 -18.37
CA GLU A 479 19.35 25.97 -18.16
C GLU A 479 20.59 25.74 -19.03
N TRP A 480 21.14 24.52 -19.03
CA TRP A 480 22.28 24.19 -19.88
C TRP A 480 21.99 24.36 -21.39
N ILE A 481 20.80 23.95 -21.85
CA ILE A 481 20.39 24.12 -23.25
C ILE A 481 20.25 25.60 -23.62
N ALA A 482 19.75 26.43 -22.71
CA ALA A 482 19.66 27.87 -22.92
C ALA A 482 21.04 28.53 -23.09
N ASP A 483 22.03 28.03 -22.34
CA ASP A 483 23.43 28.49 -22.43
C ASP A 483 24.20 27.89 -23.62
N ASN A 484 23.69 26.79 -24.22
CA ASN A 484 24.33 26.06 -25.32
C ASN A 484 23.33 25.84 -26.48
N PRO A 485 22.80 26.93 -27.08
CA PRO A 485 21.79 26.82 -28.11
C PRO A 485 22.34 26.03 -29.31
N GLY A 486 21.50 25.18 -29.88
CA GLY A 486 21.86 24.41 -31.06
C GLY A 486 22.70 23.15 -30.81
N VAL A 487 23.14 22.88 -29.57
CA VAL A 487 23.93 21.69 -29.22
C VAL A 487 23.06 20.63 -28.56
N HIS A 488 23.02 19.43 -29.14
CA HIS A 488 22.30 18.32 -28.54
C HIS A 488 22.96 17.86 -27.21
N PRO A 489 22.19 17.69 -26.11
CA PRO A 489 22.71 17.25 -24.82
C PRO A 489 23.54 15.96 -24.80
N ILE A 490 23.29 15.01 -25.71
CA ILE A 490 24.02 13.73 -25.79
C ILE A 490 25.49 13.91 -26.19
N ARG A 491 25.87 15.06 -26.76
CA ARG A 491 27.28 15.41 -27.01
C ARG A 491 28.05 15.67 -25.71
N MET A 492 27.35 16.01 -24.64
CA MET A 492 27.96 16.23 -23.32
C MET A 492 28.02 14.96 -22.51
N LYS A 493 29.24 14.62 -22.07
CA LYS A 493 29.51 13.45 -21.24
C LYS A 493 28.60 13.39 -20.01
N VAL A 494 28.37 14.53 -19.35
CA VAL A 494 27.51 14.62 -18.16
C VAL A 494 26.11 14.10 -18.46
N PHE A 495 25.40 14.64 -19.45
CA PHE A 495 24.03 14.20 -19.77
C PHE A 495 23.98 12.83 -20.44
N ARG A 496 24.92 12.56 -21.33
CA ARG A 496 25.04 11.28 -22.01
C ARG A 496 25.19 10.14 -21.01
N ASP A 497 26.14 10.26 -20.07
CA ASP A 497 26.51 9.17 -19.18
C ASP A 497 25.63 9.13 -17.92
N GLN A 498 25.07 10.26 -17.46
CA GLN A 498 24.22 10.29 -16.26
C GLN A 498 22.77 9.84 -16.50
N PHE A 499 22.18 10.04 -17.68
CA PHE A 499 20.78 9.64 -17.88
C PHE A 499 20.41 9.14 -19.29
N ILE A 500 21.02 9.64 -20.37
CA ILE A 500 20.63 9.23 -21.74
C ILE A 500 21.07 7.78 -22.03
N ARG A 501 22.36 7.48 -21.88
CA ARG A 501 22.89 6.12 -22.04
C ARG A 501 22.26 5.15 -21.04
N PRO A 502 22.14 5.49 -19.74
CA PRO A 502 21.42 4.65 -18.79
C PRO A 502 19.99 4.32 -19.20
N PHE A 503 19.26 5.29 -19.78
CA PHE A 503 17.90 5.04 -20.23
C PHE A 503 17.87 4.06 -21.39
N LYS A 504 18.74 4.26 -22.39
CA LYS A 504 18.87 3.35 -23.55
C LYS A 504 19.17 1.91 -23.13
N GLU A 505 20.09 1.74 -22.18
CA GLU A 505 20.45 0.44 -21.64
C GLU A 505 19.36 -0.19 -20.78
N SER A 506 18.44 0.60 -20.23
CA SER A 506 17.31 0.09 -19.44
C SER A 506 16.13 -0.42 -20.28
N ILE A 507 16.08 -0.05 -21.57
CA ILE A 507 14.96 -0.37 -22.47
C ILE A 507 15.32 -1.34 -23.61
N GLN A 508 16.58 -1.74 -23.70
CA GLN A 508 17.08 -2.55 -24.81
C GLN A 508 18.34 -3.30 -24.38
N PHE A 509 18.37 -4.61 -24.63
CA PHE A 509 19.64 -5.33 -24.69
C PHE A 509 20.30 -5.04 -26.04
N ARG A 510 21.52 -4.52 -26.00
CA ARG A 510 22.39 -4.32 -27.17
C ARG A 510 23.54 -5.31 -27.07
N ALA A 511 24.09 -5.79 -28.19
CA ALA A 511 25.25 -6.66 -28.12
C ALA A 511 26.44 -5.93 -27.45
N PRO A 512 27.15 -6.51 -26.45
CA PRO A 512 27.02 -7.85 -25.86
C PRO A 512 26.37 -7.86 -24.45
N MET A 513 25.49 -6.92 -24.14
CA MET A 513 24.95 -6.66 -22.79
C MET A 513 24.23 -7.84 -22.15
N LEU A 514 23.51 -8.68 -22.91
CA LEU A 514 22.77 -9.81 -22.34
C LEU A 514 23.74 -10.82 -21.70
N HIS A 515 24.83 -11.15 -22.39
CA HIS A 515 25.86 -12.04 -21.86
C HIS A 515 26.40 -11.51 -20.53
N GLN A 516 26.80 -10.24 -20.49
CA GLN A 516 27.33 -9.60 -19.28
C GLN A 516 26.32 -9.61 -18.13
N ALA A 517 25.07 -9.24 -18.41
CA ALA A 517 24.02 -9.19 -17.40
C ALA A 517 23.66 -10.59 -16.85
N VAL A 518 23.64 -11.62 -17.70
CA VAL A 518 23.37 -13.01 -17.29
C VAL A 518 24.52 -13.56 -16.44
N VAL A 519 25.78 -13.36 -16.85
CA VAL A 519 26.95 -13.76 -16.06
C VAL A 519 26.91 -13.11 -14.68
N GLN A 520 26.74 -11.79 -14.63
CA GLN A 520 26.66 -11.06 -13.36
C GLN A 520 25.49 -11.58 -12.51
N THR A 521 24.34 -11.86 -13.10
CA THR A 521 23.17 -12.36 -12.38
C THR A 521 23.41 -13.77 -11.82
N LEU A 522 24.14 -14.63 -12.54
CA LEU A 522 24.54 -15.94 -12.06
C LEU A 522 25.54 -15.83 -10.91
N GLU A 523 26.59 -15.01 -11.03
CA GLU A 523 27.57 -14.76 -9.97
C GLU A 523 26.91 -14.24 -8.70
N GLU A 524 26.01 -13.25 -8.84
CA GLU A 524 25.23 -12.67 -7.74
C GLU A 524 24.36 -13.71 -7.02
N LYS A 525 23.72 -14.62 -7.77
CA LYS A 525 22.77 -15.58 -7.20
C LYS A 525 23.42 -16.84 -6.67
N PHE A 526 24.45 -17.33 -7.34
CA PHE A 526 25.05 -18.62 -7.04
C PHE A 526 26.18 -18.46 -6.00
N GLY A 527 26.79 -17.27 -5.90
CA GLY A 527 27.85 -17.01 -4.94
C GLY A 527 28.96 -18.06 -5.03
N GLU A 528 29.26 -18.72 -3.91
CA GLU A 528 30.27 -19.78 -3.84
C GLU A 528 29.92 -21.01 -4.70
N GLU A 529 28.63 -21.31 -4.92
CA GLU A 529 28.22 -22.44 -5.76
C GLU A 529 28.47 -22.21 -7.25
N PHE A 530 28.73 -20.97 -7.69
CA PHE A 530 28.91 -20.66 -9.11
C PHE A 530 30.00 -21.52 -9.78
N GLN A 531 31.10 -21.79 -9.05
CA GLN A 531 32.20 -22.63 -9.54
C GLN A 531 31.84 -24.13 -9.63
N ASN A 532 30.79 -24.55 -8.93
CA ASN A 532 30.34 -25.95 -8.91
C ASN A 532 29.35 -26.28 -10.02
N PHE A 533 28.91 -25.28 -10.80
CA PHE A 533 27.99 -25.46 -11.91
C PHE A 533 28.72 -25.54 -13.25
N GLU A 534 28.31 -26.48 -14.08
CA GLU A 534 28.66 -26.51 -15.51
C GLU A 534 27.65 -25.62 -16.25
N ILE A 535 28.09 -24.42 -16.65
CA ILE A 535 27.25 -23.39 -17.28
C ILE A 535 27.65 -23.22 -18.74
N GLU A 536 26.71 -23.48 -19.65
CA GLU A 536 26.89 -23.28 -21.08
C GLU A 536 26.11 -22.03 -21.52
N LEU A 537 26.81 -20.99 -21.98
CA LEU A 537 26.21 -19.77 -22.52
C LEU A 537 26.40 -19.74 -24.04
N ILE A 538 25.31 -19.71 -24.80
CA ILE A 538 25.35 -19.87 -26.25
C ILE A 538 24.69 -18.66 -26.95
N ASN A 539 25.46 -17.94 -27.77
CA ASN A 539 25.02 -16.81 -28.62
C ASN A 539 24.49 -15.57 -27.88
N LEU A 540 24.64 -15.45 -26.56
CA LEU A 540 24.12 -14.32 -25.76
C LEU A 540 24.79 -12.99 -26.11
N GLU A 541 26.07 -13.02 -26.53
CA GLU A 541 26.85 -11.85 -26.94
C GLU A 541 26.30 -11.18 -28.19
N SER A 542 25.52 -11.91 -28.99
CA SER A 542 24.86 -11.40 -30.21
C SER A 542 23.43 -10.89 -29.94
N ALA A 543 22.94 -10.96 -28.70
CA ALA A 543 21.54 -10.71 -28.41
C ALA A 543 21.18 -9.23 -28.46
N GLU A 544 20.16 -8.91 -29.26
CA GLU A 544 19.58 -7.58 -29.39
C GLU A 544 18.06 -7.64 -29.45
N PHE A 545 17.40 -7.00 -28.48
CA PHE A 545 15.93 -6.86 -28.42
C PHE A 545 15.50 -5.79 -27.42
N PHE A 546 14.28 -5.29 -27.60
CA PHE A 546 13.66 -4.33 -26.70
C PHE A 546 12.96 -5.03 -25.54
N THR A 547 13.17 -4.53 -24.32
CA THR A 547 12.49 -4.99 -23.10
C THR A 547 12.73 -4.03 -21.95
N ASP A 548 12.00 -4.15 -20.84
CA ASP A 548 12.39 -3.53 -19.57
C ASP A 548 13.50 -4.38 -18.92
N VAL A 549 14.75 -3.98 -19.12
CA VAL A 549 15.95 -4.78 -18.78
C VAL A 549 16.00 -5.12 -17.28
N ASP A 550 15.72 -4.16 -16.40
CA ASP A 550 15.78 -4.39 -14.95
C ASP A 550 14.71 -5.39 -14.48
N ILE A 551 13.47 -5.24 -14.97
CA ILE A 551 12.36 -6.11 -14.60
C ILE A 551 12.55 -7.51 -15.17
N PHE A 552 13.02 -7.61 -16.43
CA PHE A 552 13.38 -8.87 -17.06
C PHE A 552 14.45 -9.63 -16.26
N LEU A 553 15.56 -8.97 -15.88
CA LEU A 553 16.60 -9.60 -15.06
C LEU A 553 16.07 -10.00 -13.67
N GLY A 554 15.10 -9.29 -13.12
CA GLY A 554 14.36 -9.72 -11.93
C GLY A 554 13.64 -11.06 -12.13
N GLY A 555 12.99 -11.26 -13.28
CA GLY A 555 12.37 -12.54 -13.63
C GLY A 555 13.39 -13.67 -13.80
N VAL A 556 14.53 -13.39 -14.47
CA VAL A 556 15.64 -14.35 -14.60
C VAL A 556 16.18 -14.76 -13.24
N ARG A 557 16.35 -13.81 -12.30
CA ARG A 557 16.77 -14.10 -10.91
C ARG A 557 15.83 -15.11 -10.23
N HIS A 558 14.52 -14.98 -10.41
CA HIS A 558 13.56 -15.93 -9.84
C HIS A 558 13.60 -17.31 -10.50
N ILE A 559 13.92 -17.41 -11.79
CA ILE A 559 14.20 -18.70 -12.45
C ILE A 559 15.41 -19.35 -11.79
N LEU A 560 16.50 -18.59 -11.66
CA LEU A 560 17.75 -19.06 -11.06
C LEU A 560 17.58 -19.48 -9.60
N ASP A 561 16.79 -18.75 -8.80
CA ASP A 561 16.45 -19.15 -7.43
C ASP A 561 15.78 -20.55 -7.40
N GLY A 562 14.87 -20.82 -8.33
CA GLY A 562 14.24 -22.14 -8.46
C GLY A 562 15.20 -23.27 -8.88
N ILE A 563 16.27 -22.94 -9.62
CA ILE A 563 17.33 -23.89 -9.97
C ILE A 563 18.20 -24.18 -8.74
N LEU A 564 18.56 -23.15 -7.97
CA LEU A 564 19.35 -23.29 -6.74
C LEU A 564 18.63 -24.12 -5.66
N GLU A 565 17.31 -23.97 -5.56
CA GLU A 565 16.46 -24.82 -4.70
C GLU A 565 16.51 -26.32 -5.07
N ARG A 566 17.08 -26.67 -6.24
CA ARG A 566 17.19 -28.03 -6.79
C ARG A 566 18.62 -28.39 -7.19
N VAL A 567 19.60 -27.78 -6.54
CA VAL A 567 21.03 -28.00 -6.80
C VAL A 567 21.47 -29.47 -6.64
N ASP A 568 20.76 -30.23 -5.80
CA ASP A 568 20.93 -31.66 -5.54
C ASP A 568 20.52 -32.54 -6.74
N VAL A 569 19.66 -32.03 -7.64
CA VAL A 569 19.19 -32.76 -8.82
C VAL A 569 20.23 -32.72 -9.95
N SER A 570 20.79 -31.54 -10.22
CA SER A 570 21.74 -31.32 -11.31
C SER A 570 22.45 -29.98 -11.13
N LYS A 571 23.76 -29.95 -11.37
CA LYS A 571 24.56 -28.72 -11.40
C LYS A 571 24.88 -28.26 -12.83
N ARG A 572 24.02 -28.56 -13.79
CA ARG A 572 24.23 -28.24 -15.22
C ARG A 572 23.17 -27.29 -15.73
N ILE A 573 23.58 -26.15 -16.27
CA ILE A 573 22.71 -25.11 -16.81
C ILE A 573 23.13 -24.78 -18.23
N ARG A 574 22.15 -24.67 -19.13
CA ARG A 574 22.36 -24.10 -20.47
C ARG A 574 21.48 -22.87 -20.62
N ILE A 575 22.08 -21.76 -21.06
CA ILE A 575 21.37 -20.55 -21.44
C ILE A 575 21.70 -20.25 -22.91
N GLU A 576 20.69 -20.30 -23.76
CA GLU A 576 20.88 -20.22 -25.21
C GLU A 576 19.98 -19.12 -25.81
N PHE A 577 20.58 -18.28 -26.65
CA PHE A 577 19.87 -17.27 -27.42
C PHE A 577 19.71 -17.71 -28.88
N LYS A 578 18.47 -17.67 -29.38
CA LYS A 578 18.10 -18.04 -30.75
C LYS A 578 17.36 -16.91 -31.44
N ARG A 579 17.50 -16.85 -32.76
CA ARG A 579 16.70 -16.00 -33.65
C ARG A 579 15.85 -16.91 -34.52
N GLN A 580 14.54 -16.74 -34.48
CA GLN A 580 13.60 -17.50 -35.30
C GLN A 580 12.69 -16.56 -36.06
N ILE A 581 12.26 -16.97 -37.25
CA ILE A 581 11.26 -16.25 -38.03
C ILE A 581 9.91 -16.93 -37.78
N PHE A 582 8.95 -16.21 -37.24
CA PHE A 582 7.59 -16.70 -37.03
C PHE A 582 6.60 -15.80 -37.77
N GLY A 583 6.01 -16.32 -38.85
CA GLY A 583 5.24 -15.50 -39.79
C GLY A 583 6.09 -14.36 -40.37
N ASN A 584 5.68 -13.10 -40.14
CA ASN A 584 6.40 -11.90 -40.57
C ASN A 584 7.29 -11.28 -39.47
N HIS A 585 7.44 -11.93 -38.31
CA HIS A 585 8.16 -11.38 -37.16
C HIS A 585 9.48 -12.11 -36.90
N ASN A 586 10.53 -11.33 -36.59
CA ASN A 586 11.83 -11.84 -36.15
C ASN A 586 11.80 -12.05 -34.63
N MET A 587 11.44 -13.25 -34.19
CA MET A 587 11.41 -13.62 -32.78
C MET A 587 12.82 -13.79 -32.22
N LYS A 588 13.03 -13.24 -31.03
CA LYS A 588 14.23 -13.49 -30.22
C LYS A 588 13.87 -14.41 -29.07
N ILE A 589 14.55 -15.54 -28.95
CA ILE A 589 14.22 -16.57 -27.98
C ILE A 589 15.40 -16.74 -27.04
N LEU A 590 15.13 -16.70 -25.74
CA LEU A 590 16.08 -17.06 -24.70
C LEU A 590 15.58 -18.31 -23.99
N GLU A 591 16.37 -19.37 -24.04
CA GLU A 591 16.10 -20.62 -23.32
C GLU A 591 17.01 -20.73 -22.11
N ILE A 592 16.44 -21.02 -20.95
CA ILE A 592 17.17 -21.30 -19.70
C ILE A 592 16.79 -22.72 -19.27
N THR A 593 17.74 -23.63 -19.37
CA THR A 593 17.54 -25.08 -19.17
C THR A 593 18.31 -25.56 -17.95
N HIS A 594 17.60 -26.09 -16.96
CA HIS A 594 18.18 -26.91 -15.90
C HIS A 594 18.29 -28.35 -16.41
N ILE A 595 19.47 -28.71 -16.92
CA ILE A 595 19.69 -29.97 -17.65
C ILE A 595 19.46 -31.16 -16.72
N ARG A 596 18.80 -32.22 -17.21
CA ARG A 596 18.42 -33.44 -16.46
C ARG A 596 17.47 -33.20 -15.27
N SER A 597 16.93 -31.99 -15.11
CA SER A 597 15.90 -31.68 -14.12
C SER A 597 14.50 -31.99 -14.66
N LYS A 598 13.61 -32.47 -13.80
CA LYS A 598 12.22 -32.81 -14.15
C LYS A 598 11.20 -32.22 -13.18
N CYS A 599 9.95 -32.16 -13.59
CA CYS A 599 8.85 -31.74 -12.73
C CYS A 599 8.14 -32.95 -12.13
N HIS A 600 8.01 -32.98 -10.81
CA HIS A 600 7.27 -34.04 -10.09
C HIS A 600 5.79 -33.73 -9.92
N ARG A 601 5.31 -32.61 -10.47
CA ARG A 601 3.90 -32.24 -10.49
C ARG A 601 3.33 -32.56 -11.86
N ASP A 602 2.01 -32.72 -11.92
CA ASP A 602 1.31 -32.85 -13.18
C ASP A 602 1.48 -31.57 -14.00
N ALA A 603 1.37 -31.70 -15.32
CA ALA A 603 1.46 -30.61 -16.27
C ALA A 603 0.20 -29.73 -16.25
N ASN A 604 -0.06 -29.12 -15.09
CA ASN A 604 -1.15 -28.20 -14.82
C ASN A 604 -0.56 -26.86 -14.33
N ILE A 605 -0.85 -25.80 -15.10
CA ILE A 605 -0.34 -24.45 -14.84
C ILE A 605 -0.76 -23.97 -13.45
N VAL A 606 -2.01 -24.23 -13.02
CA VAL A 606 -2.52 -23.76 -11.73
C VAL A 606 -1.68 -24.30 -10.57
N ASP A 607 -1.23 -25.55 -10.67
CA ASP A 607 -0.45 -26.22 -9.63
C ASP A 607 1.01 -25.74 -9.60
N LEU A 608 1.50 -25.20 -10.72
CA LEU A 608 2.83 -24.61 -10.85
C LEU A 608 2.89 -23.14 -10.41
N MET A 609 1.78 -22.39 -10.49
CA MET A 609 1.71 -20.94 -10.24
C MET A 609 1.76 -20.51 -8.77
N ASN A 610 2.76 -21.00 -8.02
CA ASN A 610 3.06 -20.61 -6.64
C ASN A 610 4.56 -20.30 -6.47
N GLY A 611 4.92 -19.58 -5.39
CA GLY A 611 6.33 -19.26 -5.08
C GLY A 611 7.05 -18.53 -6.23
N ASN A 612 8.27 -18.97 -6.56
CA ASN A 612 9.13 -18.36 -7.58
C ASN A 612 8.42 -18.25 -8.95
N PHE A 613 7.67 -19.27 -9.40
CA PHE A 613 6.96 -19.23 -10.68
C PHE A 613 5.94 -18.09 -10.77
N ARG A 614 5.30 -17.72 -9.65
CA ARG A 614 4.38 -16.59 -9.60
C ARG A 614 5.11 -15.26 -9.80
N GLU A 615 6.29 -15.11 -9.23
CA GLU A 615 7.09 -13.90 -9.39
C GLU A 615 7.70 -13.83 -10.80
N VAL A 616 8.11 -14.97 -11.39
CA VAL A 616 8.51 -15.06 -12.80
C VAL A 616 7.36 -14.62 -13.73
N ALA A 617 6.14 -15.14 -13.50
CA ALA A 617 4.95 -14.75 -14.27
C ALA A 617 4.67 -13.24 -14.19
N ARG A 618 4.82 -12.66 -13.00
CA ARG A 618 4.63 -11.21 -12.79
C ARG A 618 5.69 -10.38 -13.49
N ALA A 619 6.95 -10.79 -13.44
CA ALA A 619 8.06 -10.07 -14.06
C ALA A 619 7.95 -10.07 -15.59
N PHE A 620 7.61 -11.21 -16.19
CA PHE A 620 7.53 -11.34 -17.65
C PHE A 620 6.21 -10.89 -18.25
N LYS A 621 5.18 -10.64 -17.43
CA LYS A 621 3.87 -10.17 -17.91
C LYS A 621 4.02 -8.87 -18.71
N GLY A 622 3.72 -8.95 -20.01
CA GLY A 622 3.80 -7.85 -20.95
C GLY A 622 5.20 -7.63 -21.54
N LEU A 623 6.24 -8.31 -21.06
CA LEU A 623 7.62 -8.18 -21.58
C LEU A 623 7.98 -9.27 -22.59
N CYS A 624 7.57 -10.51 -22.35
CA CYS A 624 7.79 -11.63 -23.26
C CYS A 624 6.76 -12.74 -23.05
N ASN A 625 6.54 -13.54 -24.10
CA ASN A 625 5.85 -14.82 -23.95
C ASN A 625 6.75 -15.79 -23.18
N TRP A 626 6.15 -16.62 -22.33
CA TRP A 626 6.88 -17.57 -21.50
C TRP A 626 6.22 -18.95 -21.54
N SER A 627 7.01 -19.96 -21.87
CA SER A 627 6.64 -21.36 -21.77
C SER A 627 7.63 -22.18 -20.95
N ILE A 628 7.16 -23.32 -20.46
CA ILE A 628 7.95 -24.30 -19.72
C ILE A 628 7.88 -25.64 -20.46
N THR A 629 9.02 -26.21 -20.81
CA THR A 629 9.12 -27.54 -21.39
C THR A 629 9.84 -28.48 -20.43
N SER A 630 9.21 -29.58 -20.04
CA SER A 630 9.80 -30.57 -19.13
C SER A 630 9.08 -31.91 -19.18
N SER A 631 9.66 -32.91 -18.52
CA SER A 631 8.99 -34.15 -18.15
C SER A 631 8.23 -33.92 -16.84
N PHE A 632 6.92 -34.11 -16.88
CA PHE A 632 6.00 -34.03 -15.75
C PHE A 632 5.58 -35.43 -15.28
N SER A 633 4.86 -35.53 -14.16
CA SER A 633 4.37 -36.84 -13.67
C SER A 633 3.38 -37.52 -14.62
N ASP A 634 2.69 -36.75 -15.45
CA ASP A 634 1.67 -37.21 -16.40
C ASP A 634 2.13 -37.21 -17.87
N GLY A 635 3.44 -37.00 -18.13
CA GLY A 635 4.02 -37.05 -19.48
C GLY A 635 4.94 -35.86 -19.82
N ASN A 636 5.40 -35.82 -21.07
CA ASN A 636 6.30 -34.78 -21.59
C ASN A 636 5.50 -33.67 -22.28
N TYR A 637 5.61 -32.45 -21.77
CA TYR A 637 4.79 -31.34 -22.27
C TYR A 637 5.56 -30.01 -22.37
N THR A 638 5.08 -29.15 -23.26
CA THR A 638 5.29 -27.71 -23.22
C THR A 638 4.04 -27.03 -22.69
N LEU A 639 4.18 -26.27 -21.60
CA LEU A 639 3.15 -25.47 -20.97
C LEU A 639 3.35 -24.01 -21.33
N LYS A 640 2.36 -23.39 -21.97
CA LYS A 640 2.37 -21.94 -22.25
C LYS A 640 1.82 -21.20 -21.04
N VAL A 641 2.70 -20.50 -20.34
CA VAL A 641 2.36 -19.79 -19.10
C VAL A 641 1.88 -18.37 -19.41
N LEU A 642 2.59 -17.68 -20.31
CA LEU A 642 2.23 -16.38 -20.84
C LEU A 642 2.27 -16.45 -22.36
N ASP A 643 1.15 -16.13 -23.00
CA ASP A 643 0.99 -16.15 -24.44
C ASP A 643 0.07 -14.99 -24.85
N ASP A 644 0.45 -14.27 -25.90
CA ASP A 644 -0.30 -13.16 -26.47
C ASP A 644 -1.18 -13.57 -27.66
N ASN A 645 -1.23 -14.88 -27.97
CA ASN A 645 -2.14 -15.46 -28.95
C ASN A 645 -3.35 -16.18 -28.31
N PRO A 646 -4.54 -15.57 -28.24
CA PRO A 646 -5.69 -16.04 -27.45
C PRO A 646 -6.41 -17.30 -27.97
N GLY A 647 -5.83 -18.05 -28.91
CA GLY A 647 -6.43 -19.28 -29.46
C GLY A 647 -5.53 -20.53 -29.40
N SER A 648 -4.34 -20.43 -28.82
CA SER A 648 -3.37 -21.53 -28.83
C SER A 648 -3.56 -22.47 -27.61
N PRO A 649 -3.35 -23.79 -27.77
CA PRO A 649 -3.47 -24.72 -26.64
C PRO A 649 -2.40 -24.43 -25.58
N SER A 650 -2.83 -24.34 -24.32
CA SER A 650 -1.95 -24.02 -23.17
C SER A 650 -1.01 -25.16 -22.77
N LYS A 651 -1.28 -26.38 -23.24
CA LYS A 651 -0.50 -27.60 -23.01
C LYS A 651 -0.34 -28.32 -24.35
N MET A 652 0.90 -28.65 -24.72
CA MET A 652 1.23 -29.36 -25.96
C MET A 652 2.16 -30.53 -25.64
N SER A 653 1.87 -31.73 -26.14
CA SER A 653 2.75 -32.89 -26.01
C SER A 653 4.05 -32.67 -26.80
N VAL A 654 5.15 -33.17 -26.27
CA VAL A 654 6.46 -33.14 -26.94
C VAL A 654 7.12 -34.50 -26.87
N ASP A 655 7.90 -34.83 -27.89
CA ASP A 655 8.65 -36.08 -27.95
C ASP A 655 9.71 -36.14 -26.84
N GLU A 656 10.02 -37.35 -26.36
CA GLU A 656 10.98 -37.56 -25.27
C GLU A 656 12.37 -37.01 -25.58
N ASP A 657 12.83 -37.17 -26.83
CA ASP A 657 14.12 -36.67 -27.31
C ASP A 657 14.22 -35.13 -27.33
N ALA A 658 13.09 -34.42 -27.26
CA ALA A 658 13.04 -32.96 -27.23
C ALA A 658 13.16 -32.38 -25.81
N VAL A 659 13.16 -33.22 -24.75
CA VAL A 659 13.21 -32.77 -23.35
C VAL A 659 14.60 -32.96 -22.75
N TYR A 660 15.44 -31.93 -22.82
CA TYR A 660 16.78 -31.93 -22.23
C TYR A 660 16.81 -31.72 -20.70
N GLY A 661 15.71 -31.22 -20.13
CA GLY A 661 15.59 -30.85 -18.73
C GLY A 661 14.41 -29.92 -18.49
N PHE A 662 14.41 -29.21 -17.36
CA PHE A 662 13.38 -28.21 -17.04
C PHE A 662 13.75 -26.90 -17.74
N THR A 663 13.05 -26.60 -18.83
CA THR A 663 13.41 -25.51 -19.76
C THR A 663 12.40 -24.37 -19.67
N HIS A 664 12.88 -23.16 -19.42
CA HIS A 664 12.12 -21.93 -19.58
C HIS A 664 12.43 -21.31 -20.93
N THR A 665 11.41 -21.12 -21.78
CA THR A 665 11.56 -20.46 -23.08
C THR A 665 10.89 -19.09 -23.02
N LEU A 666 11.67 -18.04 -23.27
CA LEU A 666 11.25 -16.64 -23.24
C LEU A 666 11.33 -16.05 -24.64
N SER A 667 10.21 -15.57 -25.18
CA SER A 667 10.14 -15.09 -26.57
C SER A 667 9.81 -13.60 -26.65
N PHE A 668 10.63 -12.85 -27.38
CA PHE A 668 10.56 -11.40 -27.55
C PHE A 668 10.37 -11.04 -29.03
N TYR A 669 9.79 -9.86 -29.27
CA TYR A 669 9.43 -9.32 -30.59
C TYR A 669 10.38 -8.23 -31.11
#